data_AF-A0A7L1UTN0-F1
#
_entry.id   AF-A0A7L1UTN0-F1
#
_cell.length_a   1.000
_cell.length_b   1.000
_cell.length_c   1.000
_cell.angle_alpha   90.00
_cell.angle_beta   90.00
_cell.angle_gamma   90.00
#
_symmetry.space_group_name_H-M   'P 1'
#
loop_
_entity.id
_entity.type
_entity.pdbx_description
1 polymer ?
#
loop_
_entity_poly.entity_id
_entity_poly.type
_entity_poly.pdbx_seq_one_letter_code
_entity_poly.pdbx_strand_id
1 'polypeptide(L)'
;MQDGSLRAYPLSDEGVSVGALKDYWYLNTHDNDNGQIQGICCSHDDGCLITCGGDGNIFTFDLLLEEKLPKELKVIIPPPRSGLEKEKATEDITDPDAYTIEKYKQKKEYERKMKEAEEKKNKKREELSALRQDFVFLLRKNQELPKHMQLHREEFEMDHRIFEELDRQKLQRIQLVQKELAWEHEKQLIGLQKLQTQFPDSLEFTFTVHAIQSNHQISTYSLLTVSEKYVRDKKHGDDKWAVLKDKWAALKEAGQAEEEIPRETSLGHRGFEDEAEVLEAPAVRKPTTRYIESRREKIRRLVEKYDALKAKIMKRRAEWHELYKSKPRDNSENSRDAEEIKEAQENIGCYRLKTATNYTLTEDEHISTEKKMMQLAALEDLIHEMKVNMNKEIVSLRDLKVSVIDEIKSLVKEVKSIQASLDVSEHLPIPLIPQLHPDEVPEKIVEYNSDVLLKFKEEQEAKAKLKEPLEGCPSSRAFRHVFLQTPPVEEGDPMAQTGNASAVVTEEQNAFEMEEAEPTEMELEILKREKIKNLYLQETLIKKISTLVINFDAELHLLRHKKLKMDLQMKSADLRCITCCEELLILKKLEVHEDLLEEKICALINEQEDIQSKLKSYLTQIEERKCEIVMLQEREKALYASFKASLGEDNEFTDFLTNILKKEVECVKKGKVGREADEENENEEEDDVKPNLKTDEENCGSEHVVFDGSACPEGCSEDLFLNTIQLQQQRIGIEKALAEEKKVAADLKKEYNALAKKAKEVETSLDTTNRELEAFQWEKLHRLNELYVVVPLRLHQVQCLVDGEMPHDFSKTLVFTNQSLQYLQKRIVDLRNEKRMQREIHKKAKEQHKQLLQDKKEMEMEIQRLEKRCNHLMMEKFGRLVDFEAVQAHSVNIPMEQMKVRIMEKEYEHFVELKEWEERIVVLQHQLTKLTRENTSKLHQLNRFCHEKHQLETELESLTTGQGEEFEGTQSAAIKETARLKSQLMQITFEVAFLREQI
;
A
#
# COMPACT_ATOMS: atom_id res chain seq x y z
N MET A 1 -109.07 21.71 -29.10
CA MET A 1 -108.20 22.75 -28.53
C MET A 1 -106.90 22.04 -28.18
N GLN A 2 -105.85 22.23 -28.98
CA GLN A 2 -104.59 21.48 -28.84
C GLN A 2 -103.70 22.04 -27.72
N ASP A 3 -103.92 23.29 -27.35
CA ASP A 3 -103.38 23.88 -26.13
C ASP A 3 -104.46 23.66 -25.06
N GLY A 4 -104.08 23.27 -23.83
CA GLY A 4 -104.97 22.98 -22.68
C GLY A 4 -105.81 24.16 -22.17
N SER A 5 -106.13 25.10 -23.04
CA SER A 5 -106.78 26.38 -22.77
C SER A 5 -108.24 26.39 -23.18
N LEU A 6 -109.07 26.94 -22.29
CA LEU A 6 -110.48 27.21 -22.50
C LEU A 6 -110.67 28.65 -23.01
N ARG A 7 -111.47 28.82 -24.06
CA ARG A 7 -111.84 30.14 -24.61
C ARG A 7 -113.35 30.29 -24.62
N ALA A 8 -113.86 31.33 -23.96
CA ALA A 8 -115.27 31.67 -23.93
C ALA A 8 -115.51 33.02 -24.63
N TYR A 9 -116.49 33.06 -25.53
CA TYR A 9 -116.87 34.25 -26.29
C TYR A 9 -118.32 34.64 -25.93
N PRO A 10 -118.60 35.91 -25.61
CA PRO A 10 -119.96 36.39 -25.43
C PRO A 10 -120.67 36.47 -26.79
N LEU A 11 -121.82 35.82 -26.95
CA LEU A 11 -122.65 35.95 -28.14
C LEU A 11 -123.73 37.03 -27.93
N SER A 12 -123.86 37.95 -28.89
CA SER A 12 -125.02 38.84 -29.07
C SER A 12 -125.97 38.27 -30.13
N ASP A 13 -127.28 38.37 -29.94
CA ASP A 13 -128.36 37.66 -30.68
C ASP A 13 -128.48 37.89 -32.20
N GLU A 14 -127.62 38.69 -32.83
CA GLU A 14 -127.57 38.83 -34.29
C GLU A 14 -126.24 38.27 -34.84
N GLY A 15 -126.29 37.03 -35.37
CA GLY A 15 -125.35 36.42 -36.33
C GLY A 15 -123.83 36.59 -36.12
N VAL A 16 -123.10 35.47 -36.07
CA VAL A 16 -121.63 35.41 -35.91
C VAL A 16 -120.92 36.30 -36.96
N SER A 17 -120.59 37.53 -36.58
CA SER A 17 -119.74 38.44 -37.35
C SER A 17 -118.32 38.40 -36.80
N VAL A 18 -117.31 38.41 -37.68
CA VAL A 18 -115.88 38.27 -37.34
C VAL A 18 -115.38 39.39 -36.39
N GLY A 19 -116.15 40.48 -36.24
CA GLY A 19 -115.84 41.59 -35.34
C GLY A 19 -116.13 41.34 -33.85
N ALA A 20 -117.06 40.44 -33.51
CA ALA A 20 -117.44 40.16 -32.11
C ALA A 20 -116.51 39.16 -31.40
N LEU A 21 -115.66 38.44 -32.14
CA LEU A 21 -114.71 37.45 -31.61
C LEU A 21 -113.42 38.07 -31.01
N LYS A 22 -113.33 39.39 -30.87
CA LYS A 22 -112.14 40.05 -30.27
C LYS A 22 -112.16 40.05 -28.74
N ASP A 23 -113.35 40.09 -28.14
CA ASP A 23 -113.50 40.08 -26.69
C ASP A 23 -113.77 38.65 -26.25
N TYR A 24 -112.70 37.95 -25.86
CA TYR A 24 -112.79 36.58 -25.38
C TYR A 24 -112.13 36.42 -24.03
N TRP A 25 -112.75 35.61 -23.19
CA TRP A 25 -112.15 35.19 -21.94
C TRP A 25 -111.30 33.94 -22.22
N TYR A 26 -110.04 33.98 -21.81
CA TYR A 26 -109.06 32.94 -22.01
C TYR A 26 -108.52 32.49 -20.67
N LEU A 27 -108.59 31.19 -20.40
CA LEU A 27 -107.98 30.60 -19.22
C LEU A 27 -107.28 29.31 -19.58
N ASN A 28 -106.03 29.16 -19.15
CA ASN A 28 -105.29 27.92 -19.34
C ASN A 28 -105.49 27.02 -18.13
N THR A 29 -106.20 25.91 -18.30
CA THR A 29 -106.73 25.11 -17.19
C THR A 29 -106.10 23.74 -17.10
N HIS A 30 -105.79 23.12 -18.25
CA HIS A 30 -105.07 21.85 -18.32
C HIS A 30 -103.60 22.07 -18.73
N ASP A 31 -102.75 21.07 -18.47
CA ASP A 31 -101.32 21.15 -18.79
C ASP A 31 -101.11 21.39 -20.30
N ASN A 32 -100.18 22.28 -20.66
CA ASN A 32 -100.01 22.75 -22.03
C ASN A 32 -99.46 21.67 -22.97
N ASP A 33 -98.61 20.79 -22.45
CA ASP A 33 -97.89 19.82 -23.29
C ASP A 33 -98.62 18.47 -23.39
N ASN A 34 -99.33 18.05 -22.33
CA ASN A 34 -100.03 16.75 -22.27
C ASN A 34 -101.54 16.84 -21.98
N GLY A 35 -102.09 18.02 -21.68
CA GLY A 35 -103.46 18.24 -21.21
C GLY A 35 -104.42 18.75 -22.27
N GLN A 36 -104.47 18.13 -23.45
CA GLN A 36 -105.42 18.53 -24.50
C GLN A 36 -106.88 18.36 -24.03
N ILE A 37 -107.70 19.38 -24.20
CA ILE A 37 -109.11 19.31 -23.78
C ILE A 37 -109.86 18.35 -24.70
N GLN A 38 -110.27 17.21 -24.16
CA GLN A 38 -110.96 16.11 -24.84
C GLN A 38 -112.47 16.32 -24.90
N GLY A 39 -113.05 17.02 -23.91
CA GLY A 39 -114.48 17.29 -23.86
C GLY A 39 -114.83 18.50 -23.01
N ILE A 40 -115.83 19.25 -23.45
CA ILE A 40 -116.42 20.38 -22.73
C ILE A 40 -117.94 20.18 -22.71
N CYS A 41 -118.57 20.28 -21.55
CA CYS A 41 -120.01 20.07 -21.38
C CYS A 41 -120.56 21.04 -20.32
N CYS A 42 -121.72 21.64 -20.56
CA CYS A 42 -122.45 22.39 -19.54
C CYS A 42 -123.31 21.43 -18.69
N SER A 43 -123.51 21.75 -17.41
CA SER A 43 -124.51 21.07 -16.59
C SER A 43 -125.91 21.32 -17.15
N HIS A 44 -126.85 20.43 -16.87
CA HIS A 44 -128.24 20.53 -17.35
C HIS A 44 -128.93 21.85 -16.95
N ASP A 45 -128.41 22.53 -15.92
CA ASP A 45 -128.96 23.76 -15.36
C ASP A 45 -128.26 25.01 -15.90
N ASP A 46 -127.34 24.85 -16.87
CA ASP A 46 -126.46 25.86 -17.49
C ASP A 46 -125.63 26.71 -16.50
N GLY A 47 -125.64 26.36 -15.20
CA GLY A 47 -124.92 27.08 -14.15
C GLY A 47 -123.46 26.66 -13.99
N CYS A 48 -123.04 25.51 -14.54
CA CYS A 48 -121.67 25.03 -14.44
C CYS A 48 -121.15 24.52 -15.79
N LEU A 49 -119.91 24.85 -16.14
CA LEU A 49 -119.17 24.35 -17.30
C LEU A 49 -118.12 23.33 -16.85
N ILE A 50 -118.12 22.15 -17.43
CA ILE A 50 -117.19 21.07 -17.09
C ILE A 50 -116.23 20.83 -18.24
N THR A 51 -114.93 20.81 -17.96
CA THR A 51 -113.86 20.51 -18.92
C THR A 51 -113.11 19.25 -18.50
N CYS A 52 -112.85 18.36 -19.46
CA CYS A 52 -112.08 17.14 -19.27
C CYS A 52 -110.86 17.18 -20.19
N GLY A 53 -109.67 17.05 -19.59
CA GLY A 53 -108.39 17.07 -20.30
C GLY A 53 -107.78 15.67 -20.46
N GLY A 54 -106.88 15.53 -21.45
CA GLY A 54 -106.09 14.32 -21.68
C GLY A 54 -105.07 14.03 -20.57
N ASP A 55 -104.87 14.96 -19.65
CA ASP A 55 -104.11 14.80 -18.39
C ASP A 55 -104.89 14.00 -17.33
N GLY A 56 -106.14 13.63 -17.60
CA GLY A 56 -106.99 12.85 -16.69
C GLY A 56 -107.71 13.68 -15.63
N ASN A 57 -107.53 15.00 -15.64
CA ASN A 57 -108.20 15.92 -14.73
C ASN A 57 -109.54 16.41 -15.30
N ILE A 58 -110.52 16.62 -14.42
CA ILE A 58 -111.82 17.20 -14.76
C ILE A 58 -112.01 18.45 -13.90
N PHE A 59 -112.21 19.60 -14.54
CA PHE A 59 -112.47 20.87 -13.86
C PHE A 59 -113.91 21.31 -14.10
N THR A 60 -114.54 21.84 -13.05
CA THR A 60 -115.90 22.40 -13.08
C THR A 60 -115.82 23.90 -12.78
N PHE A 61 -116.35 24.72 -13.66
CA PHE A 61 -116.43 26.17 -13.54
C PHE A 61 -117.87 26.59 -13.30
N ASP A 62 -118.11 27.42 -12.29
CA ASP A 62 -119.44 27.99 -12.08
C ASP A 62 -119.62 29.23 -12.98
N LEU A 63 -120.62 29.18 -13.87
CA LEU A 63 -121.04 30.28 -14.72
C LEU A 63 -121.97 31.18 -13.88
N LEU A 64 -121.39 32.14 -13.17
CA LEU A 64 -122.12 33.06 -12.31
C LEU A 64 -122.80 34.16 -13.15
N LEU A 65 -124.15 34.19 -13.14
CA LEU A 65 -124.94 35.34 -13.59
C LEU A 65 -124.76 36.51 -12.61
N GLU A 66 -124.71 37.74 -13.13
CA GLU A 66 -124.39 39.00 -12.41
C GLU A 66 -125.20 39.28 -11.13
N GLU A 67 -126.28 38.53 -10.84
CA GLU A 67 -127.18 38.78 -9.70
C GLU A 67 -126.81 38.07 -8.38
N LYS A 68 -125.71 37.30 -8.28
CA LYS A 68 -125.28 36.70 -7.00
C LYS A 68 -123.80 36.92 -6.66
N LEU A 69 -123.47 38.15 -6.26
CA LEU A 69 -122.26 38.46 -5.49
C LEU A 69 -122.60 38.65 -4.00
N PRO A 70 -122.03 37.89 -3.06
CA PRO A 70 -122.10 38.22 -1.64
C PRO A 70 -121.26 39.48 -1.35
N LYS A 71 -121.93 40.54 -0.89
CA LYS A 71 -121.30 41.75 -0.35
C LYS A 71 -120.62 41.40 0.98
N GLU A 72 -119.28 41.29 0.98
CA GLU A 72 -118.35 41.81 1.99
C GLU A 72 -116.96 41.18 1.82
N LEU A 73 -116.05 41.90 1.16
CA LEU A 73 -114.60 41.93 1.44
C LEU A 73 -114.04 43.17 0.74
N LYS A 74 -113.94 44.28 1.49
CA LYS A 74 -113.24 45.49 1.04
C LYS A 74 -111.74 45.19 0.96
N VAL A 75 -111.25 44.86 -0.23
CA VAL A 75 -109.83 45.01 -0.57
C VAL A 75 -109.63 46.47 -0.99
N ILE A 76 -108.82 47.20 -0.22
CA ILE A 76 -108.38 48.55 -0.57
C ILE A 76 -107.39 48.41 -1.72
N ILE A 77 -107.81 48.80 -2.92
CA ILE A 77 -106.92 49.04 -4.05
C ILE A 77 -106.49 50.52 -3.94
N PRO A 78 -105.20 50.84 -3.72
CA PRO A 78 -104.76 52.23 -3.77
C PRO A 78 -104.87 52.75 -5.21
N PRO A 79 -105.25 54.01 -5.43
CA PRO A 79 -105.30 54.59 -6.78
C PRO A 79 -103.88 54.67 -7.37
N PRO A 80 -103.73 54.61 -8.71
CA PRO A 80 -102.43 54.84 -9.34
C PRO A 80 -101.96 56.26 -8.97
N ARG A 81 -100.73 56.36 -8.45
CA ARG A 81 -100.10 57.65 -8.16
C ARG A 81 -100.00 58.47 -9.45
N SER A 82 -100.74 59.56 -9.54
CA SER A 82 -100.52 60.62 -10.53
C SER A 82 -99.26 61.41 -10.14
N GLY A 83 -98.19 61.30 -10.93
CA GLY A 83 -96.91 61.98 -10.66
C GLY A 83 -95.64 61.42 -11.32
N LEU A 84 -95.73 60.42 -12.21
CA LEU A 84 -94.56 59.74 -12.79
C LEU A 84 -93.84 60.51 -13.92
N GLU A 85 -94.31 61.69 -14.32
CA GLU A 85 -93.61 62.52 -15.32
C GLU A 85 -92.44 63.34 -14.74
N LYS A 86 -92.21 63.29 -13.42
CA LYS A 86 -91.13 64.05 -12.74
C LYS A 86 -90.15 63.18 -11.93
N GLU A 87 -90.22 61.86 -12.04
CA GLU A 87 -89.15 60.99 -11.52
C GLU A 87 -88.08 60.86 -12.60
N LYS A 88 -86.86 61.32 -12.29
CA LYS A 88 -85.68 61.11 -13.15
C LYS A 88 -85.55 59.61 -13.42
N ALA A 89 -85.33 59.23 -14.68
CA ALA A 89 -84.93 57.87 -15.02
C ALA A 89 -83.80 57.44 -14.08
N THR A 90 -84.02 56.37 -13.31
CA THR A 90 -82.99 55.79 -12.46
C THR A 90 -81.80 55.41 -13.32
N GLU A 91 -80.62 55.93 -12.97
CA GLU A 91 -79.36 55.60 -13.64
C GLU A 91 -79.09 54.10 -13.49
N ASP A 92 -78.70 53.46 -14.59
CA ASP A 92 -78.34 52.04 -14.63
C ASP A 92 -77.17 51.77 -13.68
N ILE A 93 -77.18 50.60 -13.02
CA ILE A 93 -76.14 50.27 -12.04
C ILE A 93 -74.81 50.06 -12.78
N THR A 94 -73.85 50.97 -12.59
CA THR A 94 -72.52 50.94 -13.24
C THR A 94 -71.48 50.09 -12.49
N ASP A 95 -71.84 49.51 -11.35
CA ASP A 95 -70.95 48.71 -10.51
C ASP A 95 -70.87 47.25 -11.02
N PRO A 96 -69.71 46.77 -11.51
CA PRO A 96 -69.58 45.44 -12.11
C PRO A 96 -69.88 44.27 -11.14
N ASP A 97 -69.83 44.51 -9.82
CA ASP A 97 -70.14 43.52 -8.78
C ASP A 97 -71.61 43.58 -8.30
N ALA A 98 -72.40 44.54 -8.79
CA ALA A 98 -73.81 44.60 -8.46
C ALA A 98 -74.60 43.50 -9.17
N TYR A 99 -75.39 42.75 -8.40
CA TYR A 99 -76.25 41.73 -8.95
C TYR A 99 -77.26 42.33 -9.93
N THR A 100 -77.29 41.81 -11.17
CA THR A 100 -78.36 42.07 -12.14
C THR A 100 -79.72 41.83 -11.49
N ILE A 101 -80.75 42.60 -11.83
CA ILE A 101 -82.10 42.52 -11.22
C ILE A 101 -82.65 41.08 -11.21
N GLU A 102 -82.35 40.27 -12.22
CA GLU A 102 -82.69 38.84 -12.27
C GLU A 102 -81.90 38.00 -11.26
N LYS A 103 -80.57 38.17 -11.17
CA LYS A 103 -79.74 37.50 -10.15
C LYS A 103 -80.15 37.89 -8.74
N TYR A 104 -80.53 39.14 -8.52
CA TYR A 104 -81.07 39.60 -7.24
C TYR A 104 -82.41 38.94 -6.92
N LYS A 105 -83.33 38.83 -7.89
CA LYS A 105 -84.59 38.09 -7.72
C LYS A 105 -84.35 36.60 -7.43
N GLN A 106 -83.44 35.94 -8.17
CA GLN A 106 -83.09 34.54 -7.93
C GLN A 106 -82.45 34.33 -6.56
N LYS A 107 -81.54 35.22 -6.15
CA LYS A 107 -80.91 35.19 -4.82
C LYS A 107 -81.93 35.43 -3.72
N LYS A 108 -82.85 36.38 -3.88
CA LYS A 108 -83.94 36.64 -2.94
C LYS A 108 -84.92 35.47 -2.83
N GLU A 109 -85.24 34.82 -3.94
CA GLU A 109 -86.02 33.58 -3.98
C GLU A 109 -85.29 32.42 -3.29
N TYR A 110 -83.99 32.28 -3.54
CA TYR A 110 -83.14 31.30 -2.87
C TYR A 110 -83.04 31.58 -1.37
N GLU A 111 -82.82 32.82 -0.96
CA GLU A 111 -82.80 33.26 0.44
C GLU A 111 -84.16 33.04 1.11
N ARG A 112 -85.28 33.28 0.40
CA ARG A 112 -86.62 32.93 0.90
C ARG A 112 -86.75 31.43 1.11
N LYS A 113 -86.35 30.61 0.14
CA LYS A 113 -86.36 29.14 0.26
C LYS A 113 -85.44 28.66 1.40
N MET A 114 -84.27 29.26 1.56
CA MET A 114 -83.33 28.95 2.64
C MET A 114 -83.91 29.35 3.99
N LYS A 115 -84.53 30.53 4.09
CA LYS A 115 -85.21 30.99 5.30
C LYS A 115 -86.38 30.09 5.66
N GLU A 116 -87.22 29.69 4.70
CA GLU A 116 -88.30 28.73 4.93
C GLU A 116 -87.76 27.35 5.36
N ALA A 117 -86.64 26.90 4.78
CA ALA A 117 -85.97 25.67 5.17
C ALA A 117 -85.35 25.78 6.58
N GLU A 118 -84.79 26.93 6.94
CA GLU A 118 -84.27 27.23 8.27
C GLU A 118 -85.38 27.33 9.30
N GLU A 119 -86.50 27.97 8.99
CA GLU A 119 -87.68 28.01 9.85
C GLU A 119 -88.23 26.60 10.08
N LYS A 120 -88.30 25.75 9.04
CA LYS A 120 -88.66 24.33 9.21
C LYS A 120 -87.64 23.57 10.06
N LYS A 121 -86.34 23.81 9.86
CA LYS A 121 -85.28 23.23 10.71
C LYS A 121 -85.38 23.71 12.14
N ASN A 122 -85.68 24.98 12.39
CA ASN A 122 -85.83 25.56 13.72
C ASN A 122 -87.05 24.97 14.42
N LYS A 123 -88.19 24.85 13.74
CA LYS A 123 -89.35 24.10 14.26
C LYS A 123 -88.98 22.65 14.63
N LYS A 124 -88.24 21.95 13.77
CA LYS A 124 -87.75 20.59 14.08
C LYS A 124 -86.74 20.56 15.23
N ARG A 125 -85.91 21.59 15.39
CA ARG A 125 -84.99 21.73 16.52
C ARG A 125 -85.73 21.98 17.81
N GLU A 126 -86.78 22.80 17.79
CA GLU A 126 -87.67 23.04 18.91
C GLU A 126 -88.37 21.74 19.32
N GLU A 127 -88.97 21.01 18.36
CA GLU A 127 -89.56 19.69 18.59
C GLU A 127 -88.55 18.70 19.20
N LEU A 128 -87.34 18.60 18.65
CA LEU A 128 -86.27 17.75 19.19
C LEU A 128 -85.81 18.21 20.58
N SER A 129 -85.80 19.51 20.85
CA SER A 129 -85.42 20.04 22.16
C SER A 129 -86.46 19.70 23.22
N ALA A 130 -87.75 19.78 22.87
CA ALA A 130 -88.84 19.34 23.73
C ALA A 130 -88.72 17.83 23.99
N LEU A 131 -88.56 17.01 22.95
CA LEU A 131 -88.37 15.55 23.10
C LEU A 131 -87.13 15.19 23.93
N ARG A 132 -86.04 15.94 23.81
CA ARG A 132 -84.85 15.75 24.66
C ARG A 132 -85.11 16.11 26.12
N GLN A 133 -85.84 17.20 26.36
CA GLN A 133 -86.25 17.57 27.72
C GLN A 133 -87.15 16.50 28.33
N ASP A 134 -88.10 15.98 27.55
CA ASP A 134 -88.98 14.87 27.96
C ASP A 134 -88.16 13.60 28.24
N PHE A 135 -87.17 13.27 27.41
CA PHE A 135 -86.31 12.12 27.63
C PHE A 135 -85.42 12.27 28.88
N VAL A 136 -84.86 13.46 29.12
CA VAL A 136 -84.10 13.76 30.35
C VAL A 136 -85.01 13.69 31.57
N PHE A 137 -86.25 14.15 31.44
CA PHE A 137 -87.26 14.03 32.49
C PHE A 137 -87.58 12.56 32.79
N LEU A 138 -87.73 11.72 31.77
CA LEU A 138 -87.90 10.27 31.93
C LEU A 138 -86.68 9.60 32.59
N LEU A 139 -85.46 9.98 32.22
CA LEU A 139 -84.25 9.47 32.87
C LEU A 139 -84.17 9.84 34.35
N ARG A 140 -84.52 11.08 34.71
CA ARG A 140 -84.58 11.51 36.11
C ARG A 140 -85.66 10.73 36.88
N LYS A 141 -86.84 10.56 36.29
CA LYS A 141 -87.92 9.75 36.87
C LYS A 141 -87.51 8.30 37.09
N ASN A 142 -86.73 7.72 36.18
CA ASN A 142 -86.20 6.38 36.32
C ASN A 142 -85.13 6.28 37.43
N GLN A 143 -84.28 7.31 37.59
CA GLN A 143 -83.31 7.37 38.70
C GLN A 143 -83.95 7.54 40.07
N GLU A 144 -85.12 8.16 40.15
CA GLU A 144 -85.93 8.29 41.38
C GLU A 144 -86.53 6.95 41.85
N LEU A 145 -86.57 5.92 40.99
CA LEU A 145 -87.12 4.61 41.35
C LEU A 145 -86.10 3.76 42.14
N PRO A 146 -86.55 2.84 42.99
CA PRO A 146 -85.68 1.87 43.66
C PRO A 146 -84.86 1.03 42.67
N LYS A 147 -83.60 0.69 42.99
CA LYS A 147 -82.63 0.04 42.09
C LYS A 147 -83.13 -1.20 41.33
N HIS A 148 -84.09 -1.95 41.85
CA HIS A 148 -84.66 -3.15 41.22
C HIS A 148 -85.82 -2.85 40.25
N MET A 149 -86.34 -1.63 40.22
CA MET A 149 -87.37 -1.14 39.27
C MET A 149 -86.81 -0.12 38.28
N GLN A 150 -85.52 0.21 38.36
CA GLN A 150 -84.87 1.11 37.39
C GLN A 150 -84.66 0.37 36.08
N LEU A 151 -85.14 0.94 34.97
CA LEU A 151 -84.88 0.43 33.63
C LEU A 151 -83.42 0.67 33.25
N HIS A 152 -82.77 -0.32 32.64
CA HIS A 152 -81.41 -0.16 32.11
C HIS A 152 -81.42 0.66 30.81
N ARG A 153 -80.30 1.31 30.46
CA ARG A 153 -80.21 2.17 29.26
C ARG A 153 -80.58 1.43 27.97
N GLU A 154 -80.28 0.14 27.91
CA GLU A 154 -80.60 -0.75 26.78
C GLU A 154 -82.11 -0.95 26.58
N GLU A 155 -82.93 -0.82 27.64
CA GLU A 155 -84.39 -0.96 27.57
C GLU A 155 -85.10 0.31 27.07
N PHE A 156 -84.40 1.45 27.05
CA PHE A 156 -84.89 2.69 26.41
C PHE A 156 -84.63 2.71 24.89
N GLU A 157 -83.90 1.72 24.36
CA GLU A 157 -83.62 1.58 22.94
C GLU A 157 -84.80 0.85 22.25
N MET A 158 -85.65 1.60 21.56
CA MET A 158 -86.85 1.03 20.92
C MET A 158 -86.51 0.07 19.76
N ASP A 159 -85.43 0.31 19.01
CA ASP A 159 -84.94 -0.57 17.93
C ASP A 159 -83.42 -0.42 17.74
N HIS A 160 -82.67 -1.50 18.02
CA HIS A 160 -81.22 -1.56 17.88
C HIS A 160 -80.75 -1.30 16.44
N ARG A 161 -81.57 -1.66 15.43
CA ARG A 161 -81.22 -1.51 14.00
C ARG A 161 -81.05 -0.04 13.60
N ILE A 162 -81.76 0.88 14.26
CA ILE A 162 -81.65 2.31 14.00
C ILE A 162 -80.29 2.83 14.49
N PHE A 163 -79.82 2.36 15.65
CA PHE A 163 -78.50 2.74 16.17
C PHE A 163 -77.37 2.15 15.34
N GLU A 164 -77.46 0.87 14.93
CA GLU A 164 -76.49 0.26 14.01
C GLU A 164 -76.42 1.00 12.67
N GLU A 165 -77.58 1.38 12.10
CA GLU A 165 -77.62 2.15 10.85
C GLU A 165 -77.05 3.56 11.03
N LEU A 166 -77.33 4.22 12.15
CA LEU A 166 -76.74 5.52 12.49
C LEU A 166 -75.23 5.42 12.68
N ASP A 167 -74.72 4.37 13.32
CA ASP A 167 -73.29 4.15 13.51
C ASP A 167 -72.60 3.78 12.20
N ARG A 168 -73.25 3.02 11.33
CA ARG A 168 -72.80 2.78 9.95
C ARG A 168 -72.71 4.08 9.16
N GLN A 169 -73.72 4.94 9.24
CA GLN A 169 -73.71 6.26 8.60
C GLN A 169 -72.65 7.19 9.19
N LYS A 170 -72.44 7.18 10.51
CA LYS A 170 -71.35 7.92 11.17
C LYS A 170 -70.00 7.43 10.68
N LEU A 171 -69.78 6.11 10.62
CA LEU A 171 -68.53 5.53 10.16
C LEU A 171 -68.27 5.86 8.68
N GLN A 172 -69.28 5.76 7.82
CA GLN A 172 -69.17 6.17 6.42
C GLN A 172 -68.83 7.66 6.27
N ARG A 173 -69.43 8.53 7.09
CA ARG A 173 -69.10 9.96 7.11
C ARG A 173 -67.67 10.20 7.60
N ILE A 174 -67.23 9.52 8.66
CA ILE A 174 -65.86 9.60 9.16
C ILE A 174 -64.87 9.14 8.07
N GLN A 175 -65.16 8.03 7.39
CA GLN A 175 -64.32 7.53 6.29
C GLN A 175 -64.27 8.50 5.12
N LEU A 176 -65.40 9.14 4.78
CA LEU A 176 -65.45 10.14 3.73
C LEU A 176 -64.61 11.37 4.10
N VAL A 177 -64.75 11.88 5.32
CA VAL A 177 -63.93 12.98 5.85
C VAL A 177 -62.45 12.59 5.90
N GLN A 178 -62.12 11.37 6.31
CA GLN A 178 -60.73 10.88 6.29
C GLN A 178 -60.17 10.82 4.87
N LYS A 179 -60.98 10.45 3.86
CA LYS A 179 -60.55 10.47 2.45
C LYS A 179 -60.35 11.88 1.93
N GLU A 180 -61.24 12.82 2.29
CA GLU A 180 -61.11 14.23 1.92
C GLU A 180 -59.87 14.86 2.56
N LEU A 181 -59.61 14.58 3.84
CA LEU A 181 -58.47 15.10 4.59
C LEU A 181 -57.19 14.28 4.43
N ALA A 182 -57.21 13.15 3.73
CA ALA A 182 -56.07 12.23 3.63
C ALA A 182 -54.83 12.94 3.06
N TRP A 183 -55.00 13.75 2.02
CA TRP A 183 -53.90 14.51 1.43
C TRP A 183 -53.35 15.58 2.38
N GLU A 184 -54.22 16.30 3.09
CA GLU A 184 -53.79 17.31 4.06
C GLU A 184 -53.03 16.67 5.22
N HIS A 185 -53.56 15.56 5.75
CA HIS A 185 -52.90 14.77 6.78
C HIS A 185 -51.52 14.30 6.32
N GLU A 186 -51.41 13.69 5.13
CA GLU A 186 -50.13 13.21 4.59
C GLU A 186 -49.15 14.36 4.34
N LYS A 187 -49.62 15.49 3.83
CA LYS A 187 -48.82 16.69 3.64
C LYS A 187 -48.27 17.21 4.97
N GLN A 188 -49.10 17.30 6.01
CA GLN A 188 -48.68 17.75 7.33
C GLN A 188 -47.75 16.73 7.99
N LEU A 189 -48.00 15.43 7.80
CA LEU A 189 -47.16 14.34 8.32
C LEU A 189 -45.78 14.35 7.68
N ILE A 190 -45.68 14.46 6.35
CA ILE A 190 -44.41 14.62 5.64
C ILE A 190 -43.71 15.93 6.04
N GLY A 191 -44.48 17.02 6.21
CA GLY A 191 -43.96 18.28 6.71
C GLY A 191 -43.33 18.15 8.09
N LEU A 192 -44.02 17.46 9.01
CA LEU A 192 -43.55 17.16 10.35
C LEU A 192 -42.32 16.24 10.32
N GLN A 193 -42.30 15.20 9.49
CA GLN A 193 -41.12 14.34 9.31
C GLN A 193 -39.92 15.13 8.79
N LYS A 194 -40.09 16.00 7.79
CA LYS A 194 -39.01 16.87 7.30
C LYS A 194 -38.48 17.80 8.39
N LEU A 195 -39.35 18.37 9.21
CA LEU A 195 -38.94 19.18 10.35
C LEU A 195 -38.23 18.33 11.42
N GLN A 196 -38.71 17.12 11.72
CA GLN A 196 -38.07 16.21 12.67
C GLN A 196 -36.65 15.80 12.22
N THR A 197 -36.50 15.42 10.95
CA THR A 197 -35.20 15.04 10.39
C THR A 197 -34.19 16.19 10.35
N GLN A 198 -34.65 17.44 10.20
CA GLN A 198 -33.77 18.61 10.13
C GLN A 198 -33.34 19.11 11.52
N PHE A 199 -34.22 19.03 12.53
CA PHE A 199 -33.99 19.67 13.83
C PHE A 199 -33.78 18.62 14.96
N PRO A 200 -34.80 17.88 15.43
CA PRO A 200 -34.65 16.82 16.44
C PRO A 200 -33.62 15.73 16.13
N ASP A 201 -33.68 15.10 14.95
CA ASP A 201 -32.87 13.90 14.68
C ASP A 201 -31.38 14.19 14.51
N SER A 202 -31.03 15.48 14.34
CA SER A 202 -29.64 15.96 14.19
C SER A 202 -28.89 16.15 15.51
N LEU A 203 -29.59 16.08 16.65
CA LEU A 203 -29.05 16.31 17.98
C LEU A 203 -29.51 15.21 18.95
N GLU A 204 -28.58 14.53 19.62
CA GLU A 204 -28.95 13.68 20.76
C GLU A 204 -29.47 14.58 21.90
N PHE A 205 -30.68 14.30 22.41
CA PHE A 205 -31.27 15.07 23.50
C PHE A 205 -30.33 15.10 24.72
N THR A 206 -30.13 16.29 25.29
CA THR A 206 -29.41 16.43 26.55
C THR A 206 -30.35 16.11 27.71
N PHE A 207 -30.06 15.04 28.45
CA PHE A 207 -30.81 14.63 29.63
C PHE A 207 -30.14 15.18 30.88
N THR A 208 -30.90 15.73 31.83
CA THR A 208 -30.37 16.13 33.14
C THR A 208 -31.08 15.37 34.24
N VAL A 209 -30.38 14.43 34.87
CA VAL A 209 -30.89 13.61 35.98
C VAL A 209 -30.64 14.32 37.31
N HIS A 210 -31.71 14.53 38.08
CA HIS A 210 -31.67 15.10 39.42
C HIS A 210 -31.68 14.01 40.48
N ALA A 211 -31.02 14.26 41.60
CA ALA A 211 -31.16 13.48 42.82
C ALA A 211 -32.57 13.64 43.42
N ILE A 212 -32.96 12.68 44.27
CA ILE A 212 -34.29 12.63 44.87
C ILE A 212 -34.36 13.48 46.14
N GLN A 213 -33.31 13.45 46.99
CA GLN A 213 -33.27 14.23 48.23
C GLN A 213 -32.37 15.46 48.15
N SER A 214 -31.42 15.47 47.23
CA SER A 214 -30.41 16.54 47.13
C SER A 214 -30.53 17.36 45.85
N ASN A 215 -29.98 18.58 45.86
CA ASN A 215 -29.99 19.49 44.69
C ASN A 215 -28.91 19.13 43.65
N HIS A 216 -28.44 17.89 43.65
CA HIS A 216 -27.39 17.44 42.74
C HIS A 216 -27.99 17.02 41.41
N GLN A 217 -27.32 17.42 40.32
CA GLN A 217 -27.75 17.13 38.96
C GLN A 217 -26.58 16.63 38.12
N ILE A 218 -26.88 15.79 37.13
CA ILE A 218 -25.92 15.27 36.16
C ILE A 218 -26.54 15.38 34.77
N SER A 219 -25.86 16.08 33.87
CA SER A 219 -26.28 16.20 32.47
C SER A 219 -25.52 15.23 31.56
N THR A 220 -26.12 14.81 30.44
CA THR A 220 -25.40 14.17 29.34
C THR A 220 -24.59 15.17 28.53
N TYR A 221 -23.61 14.68 27.77
CA TYR A 221 -22.91 15.49 26.77
C TYR A 221 -23.80 15.68 25.55
N SER A 222 -23.86 16.91 25.02
CA SER A 222 -24.47 17.15 23.73
C SER A 222 -23.58 16.55 22.65
N LEU A 223 -24.15 15.60 21.90
CA LEU A 223 -23.52 14.95 20.75
C LEU A 223 -24.34 15.26 19.51
N LEU A 224 -23.65 15.60 18.42
CA LEU A 224 -24.27 15.56 17.11
C LEU A 224 -24.46 14.10 16.74
N THR A 225 -25.66 13.71 16.32
CA THR A 225 -25.88 12.38 15.78
C THR A 225 -24.98 12.21 14.57
N VAL A 226 -24.05 11.26 14.70
CA VAL A 226 -23.11 10.93 13.64
C VAL A 226 -23.93 10.49 12.43
N SER A 227 -23.87 11.25 11.33
CA SER A 227 -24.57 10.89 10.10
C SER A 227 -24.23 9.45 9.71
N GLU A 228 -25.22 8.65 9.31
CA GLU A 228 -25.02 7.27 8.83
C GLU A 228 -23.99 7.15 7.69
N LYS A 229 -23.65 8.27 7.04
CA LYS A 229 -22.56 8.38 6.06
C LYS A 229 -21.19 8.30 6.71
N TYR A 230 -20.94 9.04 7.79
CA TYR A 230 -19.66 9.01 8.53
C TYR A 230 -19.38 7.63 9.13
N VAL A 231 -20.41 6.95 9.68
CA VAL A 231 -20.26 5.57 10.18
C VAL A 231 -19.94 4.58 9.06
N ARG A 232 -20.48 4.78 7.85
CA ARG A 232 -20.16 3.97 6.66
C ARG A 232 -18.75 4.23 6.16
N ASP A 233 -18.37 5.50 6.05
CA ASP A 233 -17.05 5.94 5.58
C ASP A 233 -15.95 5.52 6.57
N LYS A 234 -16.25 5.52 7.87
CA LYS A 234 -15.36 4.99 8.92
C LYS A 234 -15.14 3.48 8.78
N LYS A 235 -16.19 2.69 8.53
CA LYS A 235 -16.03 1.24 8.27
C LYS A 235 -15.17 0.96 7.03
N HIS A 236 -15.38 1.71 5.95
CA HIS A 236 -14.52 1.63 4.75
C HIS A 236 -13.10 2.17 4.97
N GLY A 237 -12.92 3.13 5.87
CA GLY A 237 -11.63 3.69 6.27
C GLY A 237 -10.82 2.75 7.17
N ASP A 238 -11.47 2.10 8.12
CA ASP A 238 -10.87 1.09 9.01
C ASP A 238 -10.41 -0.15 8.24
N ASP A 239 -11.13 -0.57 7.20
CA ASP A 239 -10.70 -1.65 6.30
C ASP A 239 -9.44 -1.26 5.50
N LYS A 240 -9.35 0.00 5.03
CA LYS A 240 -8.14 0.53 4.39
C LYS A 240 -6.99 0.71 5.38
N TRP A 241 -7.30 1.03 6.63
CA TRP A 241 -6.34 1.19 7.72
C TRP A 241 -5.74 -0.14 8.17
N ALA A 242 -6.53 -1.20 8.29
CA ALA A 242 -6.04 -2.55 8.56
C ALA A 242 -5.06 -2.98 7.45
N VAL A 243 -5.43 -2.74 6.18
CA VAL A 243 -4.58 -3.04 5.02
C VAL A 243 -3.31 -2.18 4.99
N LEU A 244 -3.36 -0.90 5.37
CA LEU A 244 -2.18 -0.03 5.44
C LEU A 244 -1.26 -0.40 6.61
N LYS A 245 -1.82 -0.75 7.76
CA LYS A 245 -1.07 -1.22 8.94
C LYS A 245 -0.36 -2.54 8.66
N ASP A 246 -1.02 -3.46 7.95
CA ASP A 246 -0.43 -4.73 7.50
C ASP A 246 0.65 -4.49 6.43
N LYS A 247 0.46 -3.52 5.52
CA LYS A 247 1.50 -3.10 4.56
C LYS A 247 2.71 -2.46 5.23
N TRP A 248 2.50 -1.62 6.25
CA TRP A 248 3.56 -1.02 7.05
C TRP A 248 4.32 -2.05 7.90
N ALA A 249 3.63 -3.05 8.44
CA ALA A 249 4.25 -4.18 9.12
C ALA A 249 5.08 -5.05 8.18
N ALA A 250 4.57 -5.33 6.97
CA ALA A 250 5.28 -6.07 5.92
C ALA A 250 6.51 -5.30 5.39
N LEU A 251 6.46 -3.97 5.30
CA LEU A 251 7.61 -3.13 4.96
C LEU A 251 8.70 -3.15 6.06
N LYS A 252 8.31 -3.20 7.34
CA LYS A 252 9.25 -3.39 8.46
C LYS A 252 9.89 -4.78 8.49
N GLU A 253 9.17 -5.82 8.08
CA GLU A 253 9.72 -7.18 7.95
C GLU A 253 10.61 -7.35 6.71
N ALA A 254 10.30 -6.67 5.59
CA ALA A 254 11.11 -6.70 4.38
C ALA A 254 12.47 -5.97 4.55
N GLY A 255 12.49 -4.86 5.31
CA GLY A 255 13.73 -4.13 5.62
C GLY A 255 14.69 -4.86 6.57
N GLN A 256 14.23 -5.90 7.27
CA GLN A 256 15.07 -6.74 8.14
C GLN A 256 15.55 -8.05 7.45
N ALA A 257 15.07 -8.36 6.25
CA ALA A 257 15.33 -9.63 5.57
C ALA A 257 16.42 -9.57 4.49
N GLU A 258 17.04 -8.40 4.22
CA GLU A 258 18.07 -8.25 3.18
C GLU A 258 19.54 -8.36 3.67
N GLU A 259 19.77 -8.82 4.91
CA GLU A 259 21.12 -9.22 5.37
C GLU A 259 21.19 -10.68 5.82
N GLU A 260 20.94 -11.63 4.92
CA GLU A 260 21.47 -12.98 5.06
C GLU A 260 21.98 -13.51 3.72
N ILE A 261 23.30 -13.38 3.49
CA ILE A 261 24.01 -14.08 2.42
C ILE A 261 24.28 -15.52 2.91
N PRO A 262 23.73 -16.58 2.28
CA PRO A 262 24.08 -17.94 2.65
C PRO A 262 25.50 -18.26 2.15
N ARG A 263 26.41 -18.53 3.10
CA ARG A 263 27.71 -19.15 2.83
C ARG A 263 27.50 -20.63 2.50
N GLU A 264 27.58 -20.99 1.22
CA GLU A 264 27.68 -22.39 0.83
C GLU A 264 29.01 -22.98 1.31
N THR A 265 28.89 -23.93 2.24
CA THR A 265 29.99 -24.73 2.76
C THR A 265 30.11 -26.00 1.94
N SER A 266 31.30 -26.23 1.39
CA SER A 266 31.76 -27.45 0.75
C SER A 266 31.56 -28.72 1.61
N LEU A 267 31.08 -29.80 1.00
CA LEU A 267 31.22 -31.18 1.49
C LEU A 267 31.42 -32.12 0.28
N GLY A 268 32.30 -33.09 0.45
CA GLY A 268 33.02 -33.76 -0.64
C GLY A 268 32.50 -35.13 -1.09
N HIS A 269 33.16 -35.58 -2.16
CA HIS A 269 33.51 -36.95 -2.57
C HIS A 269 32.43 -38.02 -2.84
N ARG A 270 32.41 -38.44 -4.11
CA ARG A 270 32.38 -39.84 -4.60
C ARG A 270 32.87 -39.79 -6.05
N GLY A 271 33.95 -40.44 -6.48
CA GLY A 271 34.21 -41.87 -6.41
C GLY A 271 33.53 -42.55 -7.59
N PHE A 272 34.24 -42.66 -8.72
CA PHE A 272 33.92 -43.58 -9.83
C PHE A 272 35.23 -44.07 -10.45
N GLU A 273 35.49 -45.36 -10.26
CA GLU A 273 36.46 -46.18 -10.98
C GLU A 273 35.80 -46.75 -12.26
N ASP A 274 36.62 -47.50 -13.01
CA ASP A 274 36.33 -48.39 -14.15
C ASP A 274 36.32 -47.74 -15.55
N GLU A 275 36.86 -48.33 -16.61
CA GLU A 275 37.77 -49.46 -16.88
C GLU A 275 38.12 -49.31 -18.38
N ALA A 276 39.30 -49.77 -18.80
CA ALA A 276 39.49 -50.30 -20.15
C ALA A 276 40.80 -51.10 -20.23
N GLU A 277 40.65 -52.43 -20.22
CA GLU A 277 41.60 -53.41 -20.75
C GLU A 277 41.89 -53.15 -22.23
N VAL A 278 43.12 -53.40 -22.68
CA VAL A 278 43.41 -54.32 -23.81
C VAL A 278 44.82 -54.89 -23.61
N LEU A 279 44.90 -56.21 -23.42
CA LEU A 279 46.13 -57.01 -23.49
C LEU A 279 46.44 -57.33 -24.96
N GLU A 280 47.56 -56.84 -25.48
CA GLU A 280 48.23 -57.45 -26.64
C GLU A 280 49.53 -58.14 -26.20
N ALA A 281 49.70 -59.39 -26.63
CA ALA A 281 50.85 -60.23 -26.33
C ALA A 281 52.12 -59.76 -27.08
N PRO A 282 53.31 -59.65 -26.45
CA PRO A 282 54.51 -59.30 -27.18
C PRO A 282 55.19 -60.55 -27.74
N ALA A 283 55.34 -60.57 -29.06
CA ALA A 283 56.32 -61.39 -29.75
C ALA A 283 57.72 -61.24 -29.10
N VAL A 284 58.52 -62.31 -29.13
CA VAL A 284 59.89 -62.35 -28.58
C VAL A 284 60.76 -61.28 -29.27
N ARG A 285 60.88 -60.11 -28.63
CA ARG A 285 61.74 -59.00 -29.06
C ARG A 285 63.18 -59.22 -28.59
N LYS A 286 64.14 -58.88 -29.45
CA LYS A 286 65.59 -58.96 -29.22
C LYS A 286 66.01 -58.12 -27.99
N PRO A 287 67.10 -58.47 -27.29
CA PRO A 287 67.50 -57.84 -26.01
C PRO A 287 67.73 -56.32 -26.08
N THR A 288 68.11 -55.77 -27.24
CA THR A 288 68.39 -54.34 -27.41
C THR A 288 67.12 -53.46 -27.41
N THR A 289 66.01 -53.92 -27.98
CA THR A 289 64.73 -53.17 -28.00
C THR A 289 64.07 -53.12 -26.62
N ARG A 290 64.19 -54.17 -25.81
CA ARG A 290 63.73 -54.17 -24.41
C ARG A 290 64.47 -53.16 -23.53
N TYR A 291 65.76 -52.94 -23.81
CA TYR A 291 66.57 -51.97 -23.05
C TYR A 291 66.15 -50.52 -23.34
N ILE A 292 65.85 -50.19 -24.60
CA ILE A 292 65.35 -48.88 -25.02
C ILE A 292 63.97 -48.60 -24.40
N GLU A 293 63.05 -49.57 -24.44
CA GLU A 293 61.73 -49.45 -23.82
C GLU A 293 61.81 -49.30 -22.29
N SER A 294 62.67 -50.07 -21.61
CA SER A 294 62.92 -49.91 -20.18
C SER A 294 63.48 -48.53 -19.82
N ARG A 295 64.30 -47.94 -20.70
CA ARG A 295 64.86 -46.60 -20.50
C ARG A 295 63.82 -45.50 -20.74
N ARG A 296 62.92 -45.67 -21.72
CA ARG A 296 61.74 -44.78 -21.92
C ARG A 296 60.82 -44.77 -20.70
N GLU A 297 60.54 -45.94 -20.14
CA GLU A 297 59.72 -46.07 -18.94
C GLU A 297 60.38 -45.42 -17.70
N LYS A 298 61.71 -45.52 -17.59
CA LYS A 298 62.47 -44.78 -16.56
C LYS A 298 62.36 -43.27 -16.74
N ILE A 299 62.41 -42.76 -17.98
CA ILE A 299 62.24 -41.32 -18.27
C ILE A 299 60.82 -40.86 -17.91
N ARG A 300 59.78 -41.63 -18.27
CA ARG A 300 58.40 -41.31 -17.93
C ARG A 300 58.20 -41.12 -16.42
N ARG A 301 58.72 -42.06 -15.63
CA ARG A 301 58.71 -41.96 -14.16
C ARG A 301 59.51 -40.78 -13.62
N LEU A 302 60.56 -40.34 -14.32
CA LEU A 302 61.32 -39.13 -13.96
C LEU A 302 60.52 -37.85 -14.26
N VAL A 303 59.80 -37.81 -15.38
CA VAL A 303 58.91 -36.70 -15.75
C VAL A 303 57.76 -36.59 -14.75
N GLU A 304 57.09 -37.69 -14.43
CA GLU A 304 56.00 -37.70 -13.43
C GLU A 304 56.48 -37.21 -12.06
N LYS A 305 57.69 -37.61 -11.64
CA LYS A 305 58.30 -37.11 -10.39
C LYS A 305 58.60 -35.62 -10.46
N TYR A 306 59.05 -35.12 -11.62
CA TYR A 306 59.31 -33.70 -11.84
C TYR A 306 58.04 -32.86 -11.82
N ASP A 307 56.99 -33.31 -12.51
CA ASP A 307 55.70 -32.62 -12.55
C ASP A 307 55.02 -32.63 -11.19
N ALA A 308 55.08 -33.75 -10.46
CA ALA A 308 54.60 -33.82 -9.08
C ALA A 308 55.35 -32.84 -8.15
N LEU A 309 56.65 -32.63 -8.40
CA LEU A 309 57.47 -31.69 -7.65
C LEU A 309 57.15 -30.23 -8.01
N LYS A 310 56.95 -29.92 -9.29
CA LYS A 310 56.50 -28.61 -9.78
C LYS A 310 55.11 -28.25 -9.27
N ALA A 311 54.18 -29.20 -9.25
CA ALA A 311 52.84 -29.01 -8.68
C ALA A 311 52.90 -28.69 -7.18
N LYS A 312 53.78 -29.35 -6.42
CA LYS A 312 54.02 -29.02 -5.00
C LYS A 312 54.58 -27.61 -4.82
N ILE A 313 55.49 -27.16 -5.70
CA ILE A 313 56.01 -25.79 -5.69
C ILE A 313 54.90 -24.78 -5.99
N MET A 314 54.09 -25.01 -7.02
CA MET A 314 52.97 -24.12 -7.37
C MET A 314 51.91 -24.05 -6.26
N LYS A 315 51.56 -25.19 -5.67
CA LYS A 315 50.64 -25.24 -4.53
C LYS A 315 51.16 -24.41 -3.36
N ARG A 316 52.45 -24.56 -3.02
CA ARG A 316 53.10 -23.76 -1.99
C ARG A 316 53.08 -22.27 -2.33
N ARG A 317 53.42 -21.87 -3.56
CA ARG A 317 53.35 -20.45 -3.98
C ARG A 317 51.94 -19.88 -3.88
N ALA A 318 50.92 -20.66 -4.25
CA ALA A 318 49.52 -20.25 -4.13
C ALA A 318 49.12 -20.08 -2.67
N GLU A 319 49.45 -21.04 -1.79
CA GLU A 319 49.22 -20.96 -0.34
C GLU A 319 49.91 -19.73 0.26
N TRP A 320 51.16 -19.46 -0.14
CA TRP A 320 51.88 -18.26 0.29
C TRP A 320 51.23 -16.97 -0.21
N HIS A 321 50.80 -16.91 -1.47
CA HIS A 321 50.11 -15.74 -2.01
C HIS A 321 48.78 -15.48 -1.30
N GLU A 322 48.03 -16.53 -1.00
CA GLU A 322 46.77 -16.43 -0.25
C GLU A 322 47.00 -15.90 1.17
N LEU A 323 48.06 -16.37 1.83
CA LEU A 323 48.47 -15.89 3.15
C LEU A 323 48.93 -14.42 3.12
N TYR A 324 49.61 -13.98 2.06
CA TYR A 324 49.98 -12.55 1.92
C TYR A 324 48.77 -11.66 1.60
N LYS A 325 47.79 -12.15 0.86
CA LYS A 325 46.54 -11.42 0.59
C LYS A 325 45.69 -11.24 1.85
N SER A 326 45.74 -12.19 2.78
CA SER A 326 45.00 -12.09 4.05
C SER A 326 45.64 -11.14 5.06
N LYS A 327 46.80 -10.55 4.76
CA LYS A 327 47.43 -9.53 5.60
C LYS A 327 46.55 -8.27 5.65
N PRO A 328 46.04 -7.86 6.83
CA PRO A 328 45.29 -6.62 6.98
C PRO A 328 46.16 -5.40 6.63
N ARG A 329 45.54 -4.33 6.13
CA ARG A 329 46.21 -3.04 5.92
C ARG A 329 46.38 -2.34 7.27
N ASP A 330 47.45 -1.56 7.44
CA ASP A 330 47.74 -0.89 8.72
C ASP A 330 46.64 0.08 9.19
N ASN A 331 45.76 0.54 8.28
CA ASN A 331 44.66 1.47 8.55
C ASN A 331 43.26 0.85 8.44
N SER A 332 43.12 -0.48 8.40
CA SER A 332 41.79 -1.09 8.40
C SER A 332 41.20 -1.11 9.81
N GLU A 333 40.17 -0.29 10.04
CA GLU A 333 39.31 -0.45 11.21
C GLU A 333 38.56 -1.79 11.10
N ASN A 334 38.36 -2.45 12.25
CA ASN A 334 37.57 -3.66 12.29
C ASN A 334 36.09 -3.28 12.12
N SER A 335 35.43 -3.79 11.07
CA SER A 335 34.00 -3.48 10.77
C SER A 335 33.11 -3.65 11.99
N ARG A 336 33.34 -4.73 12.76
CA ARG A 336 32.57 -5.03 13.97
C ARG A 336 32.72 -3.96 15.04
N ASP A 337 33.93 -3.44 15.25
CA ASP A 337 34.16 -2.43 16.28
C ASP A 337 33.50 -1.10 15.86
N ALA A 338 33.50 -0.77 14.56
CA ALA A 338 32.82 0.41 14.03
C ALA A 338 31.29 0.30 14.15
N GLU A 339 30.73 -0.86 13.86
CA GLU A 339 29.31 -1.19 14.05
C GLU A 339 28.92 -1.13 15.54
N GLU A 340 29.69 -1.76 16.43
CA GLU A 340 29.48 -1.72 17.88
C GLU A 340 29.55 -0.28 18.42
N ILE A 341 30.42 0.57 17.88
CA ILE A 341 30.49 1.99 18.25
C ILE A 341 29.24 2.74 17.78
N LYS A 342 28.76 2.49 16.55
CA LYS A 342 27.52 3.11 16.05
C LYS A 342 26.31 2.67 16.88
N GLU A 343 26.16 1.37 17.11
CA GLU A 343 25.08 0.80 17.93
C GLU A 343 25.14 1.38 19.34
N ALA A 344 26.33 1.51 19.93
CA ALA A 344 26.49 2.14 21.24
C ALA A 344 26.08 3.63 21.21
N GLN A 345 26.46 4.39 20.18
CA GLN A 345 26.09 5.81 20.04
C GLN A 345 24.57 6.02 19.97
N GLU A 346 23.87 5.12 19.28
CA GLU A 346 22.41 5.12 19.16
C GLU A 346 21.75 4.67 20.47
N ASN A 347 22.29 3.62 21.12
CA ASN A 347 21.69 2.96 22.29
C ASN A 347 22.25 3.40 23.65
N ILE A 348 22.95 4.54 23.74
CA ILE A 348 23.42 5.10 25.03
C ILE A 348 22.26 5.31 26.03
N GLY A 349 21.02 5.45 25.57
CA GLY A 349 19.84 5.64 26.43
C GLY A 349 19.83 7.01 27.10
N CYS A 350 20.38 8.03 26.42
CA CYS A 350 20.31 9.42 26.83
C CYS A 350 18.95 10.01 26.43
N TYR A 351 18.36 10.84 27.30
CA TYR A 351 17.17 11.60 26.95
C TYR A 351 17.58 12.84 26.14
N ARG A 352 17.46 12.75 24.82
CA ARG A 352 17.78 13.85 23.90
C ARG A 352 16.61 14.85 23.92
N LEU A 353 16.90 16.10 24.26
CA LEU A 353 15.90 17.17 24.19
C LEU A 353 15.68 17.56 22.73
N LYS A 354 14.43 17.81 22.33
CA LYS A 354 14.06 18.26 20.99
C LYS A 354 14.67 19.62 20.59
N THR A 355 15.22 20.35 21.56
CA THR A 355 15.90 21.64 21.38
C THR A 355 17.43 21.50 21.29
N ALA A 356 17.99 20.31 21.54
CA ALA A 356 19.43 20.08 21.49
C ALA A 356 19.89 19.87 20.03
N THR A 357 21.06 20.40 19.67
CA THR A 357 21.66 20.28 18.32
C THR A 357 21.97 18.84 17.90
N ASN A 358 22.00 17.90 18.84
CA ASN A 358 22.39 16.50 18.62
C ASN A 358 21.18 15.55 18.54
N TYR A 359 19.96 16.08 18.41
CA TYR A 359 18.72 15.30 18.29
C TYR A 359 18.46 14.88 16.82
N THR A 360 19.08 13.79 16.38
CA THR A 360 18.75 13.20 15.08
C THR A 360 17.34 12.60 15.10
N LEU A 361 16.48 13.03 14.17
CA LEU A 361 15.18 12.41 13.95
C LEU A 361 15.39 10.99 13.40
N THR A 362 14.75 10.00 14.00
CA THR A 362 14.59 8.67 13.38
C THR A 362 13.45 8.73 12.38
N GLU A 363 13.50 7.94 11.30
CA GLU A 363 12.49 7.93 10.23
C GLU A 363 11.05 7.73 10.77
N ASP A 364 10.90 6.94 11.83
CA ASP A 364 9.62 6.73 12.52
C ASP A 364 9.07 8.01 13.19
N GLU A 365 9.95 8.90 13.66
CA GLU A 365 9.64 10.19 14.30
C GLU A 365 9.30 11.32 13.31
N HIS A 366 9.42 11.07 11.99
CA HIS A 366 9.06 12.06 10.98
C HIS A 366 7.56 12.36 11.06
N ILE A 367 7.24 13.63 11.38
CA ILE A 367 5.88 14.11 11.53
C ILE A 367 5.34 14.51 10.16
N SER A 368 4.61 13.61 9.52
CA SER A 368 3.86 13.90 8.29
C SER A 368 2.49 14.52 8.61
N THR A 369 1.98 15.31 7.67
CA THR A 369 0.60 15.81 7.65
C THR A 369 -0.41 14.67 7.78
N GLU A 370 -0.20 13.57 7.06
CA GLU A 370 -1.07 12.39 7.11
C GLU A 370 -1.08 11.75 8.49
N LYS A 371 0.12 11.52 9.07
CA LYS A 371 0.25 10.97 10.44
C LYS A 371 -0.49 11.85 11.45
N LYS A 372 -0.47 13.18 11.28
CA LYS A 372 -1.18 14.11 12.17
C LYS A 372 -2.69 14.14 11.96
N MET A 373 -3.14 14.06 10.71
CA MET A 373 -4.57 13.88 10.42
C MET A 373 -5.12 12.60 11.04
N MET A 374 -4.36 11.50 10.97
CA MET A 374 -4.72 10.24 11.63
C MET A 374 -4.77 10.38 13.16
N GLN A 375 -3.78 11.03 13.78
CA GLN A 375 -3.78 11.28 15.22
C GLN A 375 -5.00 12.11 15.66
N LEU A 376 -5.40 13.09 14.86
CA LEU A 376 -6.57 13.93 15.13
C LEU A 376 -7.87 13.14 15.01
N ALA A 377 -8.05 12.37 13.94
CA ALA A 377 -9.24 11.53 13.76
C ALA A 377 -9.38 10.49 14.88
N ALA A 378 -8.29 9.82 15.25
CA ALA A 378 -8.28 8.85 16.35
C ALA A 378 -8.63 9.50 17.71
N LEU A 379 -8.19 10.74 17.94
CA LEU A 379 -8.51 11.47 19.16
C LEU A 379 -9.97 11.91 19.19
N GLU A 380 -10.52 12.40 18.07
CA GLU A 380 -11.94 12.76 17.95
C GLU A 380 -12.85 11.55 18.17
N ASP A 381 -12.48 10.41 17.61
CA ASP A 381 -13.19 9.15 17.80
C ASP A 381 -13.19 8.70 19.26
N LEU A 382 -12.05 8.80 19.94
CA LEU A 382 -11.92 8.45 21.35
C LEU A 382 -12.73 9.41 22.23
N ILE A 383 -12.72 10.72 21.94
CA ILE A 383 -13.57 11.71 22.60
C ILE A 383 -15.05 11.35 22.43
N HIS A 384 -15.45 11.01 21.21
CA HIS A 384 -16.83 10.63 20.91
C HIS A 384 -17.23 9.36 21.67
N GLU A 385 -16.42 8.31 21.63
CA GLU A 385 -16.67 7.05 22.34
C GLU A 385 -16.80 7.26 23.85
N MET A 386 -15.89 8.03 24.46
CA MET A 386 -15.95 8.33 25.89
C MET A 386 -17.22 9.11 26.26
N LYS A 387 -17.64 10.08 25.43
CA LYS A 387 -18.89 10.83 25.63
C LYS A 387 -20.12 9.94 25.52
N VAL A 388 -20.19 9.07 24.50
CA VAL A 388 -21.28 8.11 24.30
C VAL A 388 -21.39 7.14 25.48
N ASN A 389 -20.26 6.59 25.94
CA ASN A 389 -20.26 5.67 27.08
C ASN A 389 -20.76 6.34 28.36
N MET A 390 -20.32 7.57 28.64
CA MET A 390 -20.86 8.34 29.77
C MET A 390 -22.35 8.65 29.61
N ASN A 391 -22.80 9.02 28.41
CA ASN A 391 -24.21 9.27 28.14
C ASN A 391 -25.06 8.01 28.40
N LYS A 392 -24.59 6.83 27.97
CA LYS A 392 -25.25 5.54 28.25
C LYS A 392 -25.36 5.26 29.76
N GLU A 393 -24.30 5.51 30.53
CA GLU A 393 -24.34 5.36 32.00
C GLU A 393 -25.39 6.30 32.62
N ILE A 394 -25.47 7.55 32.17
CA ILE A 394 -26.45 8.53 32.68
C ILE A 394 -27.88 8.15 32.29
N VAL A 395 -28.11 7.65 31.07
CA VAL A 395 -29.42 7.13 30.65
C VAL A 395 -29.81 5.91 31.49
N SER A 396 -28.88 4.99 31.76
CA SER A 396 -29.16 3.85 32.65
C SER A 396 -29.52 4.28 34.08
N LEU A 397 -28.94 5.39 34.56
CA LEU A 397 -29.31 5.97 35.86
C LEU A 397 -30.71 6.59 35.81
N ARG A 398 -31.11 7.23 34.69
CA ARG A 398 -32.49 7.69 34.48
C ARG A 398 -33.46 6.50 34.51
N ASP A 399 -33.17 5.41 33.80
CA ASP A 399 -34.02 4.22 33.77
C ASP A 399 -34.14 3.58 35.16
N LEU A 400 -33.04 3.53 35.90
CA LEU A 400 -33.04 3.11 37.31
C LEU A 400 -33.92 4.02 38.16
N LYS A 401 -33.86 5.34 37.97
CA LYS A 401 -34.74 6.30 38.67
C LYS A 401 -36.20 6.02 38.40
N VAL A 402 -36.57 5.75 37.15
CA VAL A 402 -37.96 5.38 36.78
C VAL A 402 -38.37 4.10 37.49
N SER A 403 -37.52 3.07 37.46
CA SER A 403 -37.77 1.80 38.16
C SER A 403 -37.94 1.99 39.68
N VAL A 404 -37.08 2.79 40.31
CA VAL A 404 -37.15 3.10 41.74
C VAL A 404 -38.43 3.88 42.07
N ILE A 405 -38.85 4.82 41.21
CA ILE A 405 -40.11 5.54 41.41
C ILE A 405 -41.31 4.58 41.33
N ASP A 406 -41.32 3.63 40.39
CA ASP A 406 -42.41 2.67 40.26
C ASP A 406 -42.44 1.66 41.42
N GLU A 407 -41.28 1.25 41.93
CA GLU A 407 -41.17 0.46 43.17
C GLU A 407 -41.64 1.27 44.39
N ILE A 408 -41.28 2.55 44.49
CA ILE A 408 -41.80 3.42 45.57
C ILE A 408 -43.33 3.55 45.46
N LYS A 409 -43.89 3.66 44.25
CA LYS A 409 -45.35 3.71 44.05
C LYS A 409 -46.04 2.41 44.52
N SER A 410 -45.47 1.24 44.24
CA SER A 410 -46.04 -0.02 44.71
C SER A 410 -45.95 -0.13 46.23
N LEU A 411 -44.79 0.19 46.83
CA LEU A 411 -44.59 0.20 48.28
C LEU A 411 -45.53 1.21 48.97
N VAL A 412 -45.77 2.39 48.38
CA VAL A 412 -46.72 3.38 48.92
C VAL A 412 -48.16 2.87 48.84
N LYS A 413 -48.54 2.13 47.80
CA LYS A 413 -49.88 1.49 47.74
C LYS A 413 -50.03 0.42 48.83
N GLU A 414 -48.99 -0.38 49.06
CA GLU A 414 -48.97 -1.36 50.14
C GLU A 414 -49.06 -0.69 51.51
N VAL A 415 -48.29 0.37 51.76
CA VAL A 415 -48.38 1.16 53.01
C VAL A 415 -49.79 1.72 53.21
N LYS A 416 -50.44 2.24 52.16
CA LYS A 416 -51.83 2.72 52.22
C LYS A 416 -52.81 1.59 52.56
N SER A 417 -52.61 0.39 52.01
CA SER A 417 -53.45 -0.77 52.34
C SER A 417 -53.29 -1.23 53.79
N ILE A 418 -52.08 -1.13 54.35
CA ILE A 418 -51.77 -1.46 55.76
C ILE A 418 -52.28 -0.35 56.70
N GLN A 419 -52.23 0.92 56.29
CA GLN A 419 -52.80 2.03 57.05
C GLN A 419 -54.33 2.00 57.08
N ALA A 420 -54.98 1.45 56.05
CA ALA A 420 -56.43 1.27 56.04
C ALA A 420 -56.93 0.27 57.11
N SER A 421 -56.07 -0.62 57.60
CA SER A 421 -56.37 -1.58 58.68
C SER A 421 -55.88 -1.13 60.06
N LEU A 422 -55.33 0.08 60.18
CA LEU A 422 -54.79 0.66 61.43
C LEU A 422 -55.56 1.93 61.82
N ASP A 423 -55.63 2.21 63.13
CA ASP A 423 -56.19 3.46 63.64
C ASP A 423 -55.38 4.69 63.21
N VAL A 424 -56.09 5.78 62.90
CA VAL A 424 -55.53 7.03 62.35
C VAL A 424 -54.42 7.64 63.22
N SER A 425 -54.47 7.44 64.54
CA SER A 425 -53.48 7.97 65.50
C SER A 425 -52.10 7.31 65.42
N GLU A 426 -51.99 6.12 64.82
CA GLU A 426 -50.74 5.35 64.74
C GLU A 426 -50.13 5.37 63.33
N HIS A 427 -50.68 6.18 62.43
CA HIS A 427 -50.19 6.31 61.08
C HIS A 427 -48.85 7.07 61.06
N LEU A 428 -47.77 6.40 60.62
CA LEU A 428 -46.55 7.07 60.18
C LEU A 428 -46.80 7.86 58.88
N PRO A 429 -46.13 9.01 58.68
CA PRO A 429 -46.31 9.81 57.47
C PRO A 429 -45.85 9.04 56.23
N ILE A 430 -46.70 9.02 55.21
CA ILE A 430 -46.38 8.40 53.92
C ILE A 430 -45.31 9.28 53.23
N PRO A 431 -44.15 8.72 52.82
CA PRO A 431 -43.16 9.47 52.06
C PRO A 431 -43.74 9.93 50.72
N LEU A 432 -43.44 11.17 50.33
CA LEU A 432 -43.87 11.73 49.06
C LEU A 432 -43.26 10.94 47.90
N ILE A 433 -44.08 10.59 46.91
CA ILE A 433 -43.60 9.90 45.70
C ILE A 433 -42.75 10.91 44.90
N PRO A 434 -41.47 10.61 44.61
CA PRO A 434 -40.63 11.48 43.79
C PRO A 434 -41.23 11.67 42.40
N GLN A 435 -41.25 12.91 41.91
CA GLN A 435 -41.70 13.24 40.55
C GLN A 435 -40.49 13.40 39.63
N LEU A 436 -40.63 12.94 38.38
CA LEU A 436 -39.63 13.16 37.34
C LEU A 436 -39.68 14.62 36.89
N HIS A 437 -38.51 15.27 36.79
CA HIS A 437 -38.44 16.64 36.28
C HIS A 437 -38.65 16.66 34.75
N PRO A 438 -39.24 17.72 34.16
CA PRO A 438 -39.37 17.83 32.70
C PRO A 438 -38.04 17.67 31.94
N ASP A 439 -36.93 18.12 32.53
CA ASP A 439 -35.57 18.01 31.95
C ASP A 439 -35.01 16.57 31.94
N GLU A 440 -35.63 15.66 32.69
CA GLU A 440 -35.30 14.23 32.67
C GLU A 440 -36.00 13.49 31.54
N VAL A 441 -37.03 14.09 30.95
CA VAL A 441 -37.87 13.47 29.90
C VAL A 441 -38.09 14.44 28.73
N PRO A 442 -37.02 14.96 28.09
CA PRO A 442 -37.15 15.92 26.99
C PRO A 442 -37.88 15.32 25.78
N GLU A 443 -37.90 13.99 25.63
CA GLU A 443 -38.67 13.26 24.62
C GLU A 443 -40.18 13.58 24.70
N LYS A 444 -40.73 13.74 25.91
CA LYS A 444 -42.14 14.08 26.11
C LYS A 444 -42.51 15.51 25.69
N ILE A 445 -41.53 16.37 25.45
CA ILE A 445 -41.75 17.70 24.87
C ILE A 445 -42.11 17.56 23.38
N VAL A 446 -41.60 16.52 22.72
CA VAL A 446 -41.86 16.22 21.31
C VAL A 446 -43.10 15.33 21.13
N GLU A 447 -43.48 14.54 22.15
CA GLU A 447 -44.70 13.73 22.15
C GLU A 447 -45.95 14.60 22.40
N TYR A 448 -46.83 14.67 21.40
CA TYR A 448 -48.10 15.40 21.51
C TYR A 448 -49.17 14.53 22.17
N ASN A 449 -49.51 14.84 23.43
CA ASN A 449 -50.69 14.27 24.08
C ASN A 449 -51.97 14.98 23.59
N SER A 450 -53.10 14.25 23.56
CA SER A 450 -54.43 14.79 23.20
C SER A 450 -54.74 16.11 23.94
N ASP A 451 -54.35 16.18 25.21
CA ASP A 451 -54.57 17.35 26.07
C ASP A 451 -53.70 18.55 25.67
N VAL A 452 -52.49 18.32 25.15
CA VAL A 452 -51.60 19.37 24.64
C VAL A 452 -52.13 19.92 23.32
N LEU A 453 -52.63 19.04 22.45
CA LEU A 453 -53.27 19.44 21.19
C LEU A 453 -54.58 20.21 21.43
N LEU A 454 -55.36 19.81 22.44
CA LEU A 454 -56.56 20.54 22.87
C LEU A 454 -56.21 21.94 23.37
N LYS A 455 -55.22 22.07 24.26
CA LYS A 455 -54.73 23.39 24.72
C LYS A 455 -54.20 24.24 23.57
N PHE A 456 -53.44 23.66 22.65
CA PHE A 456 -52.96 24.38 21.46
C PHE A 456 -54.11 24.83 20.57
N LYS A 457 -55.13 23.99 20.37
CA LYS A 457 -56.34 24.33 19.63
C LYS A 457 -57.09 25.48 20.29
N GLU A 458 -57.29 25.42 21.61
CA GLU A 458 -57.89 26.49 22.41
C GLU A 458 -57.11 27.81 22.30
N GLU A 459 -55.77 27.74 22.35
CA GLU A 459 -54.90 28.91 22.15
C GLU A 459 -54.99 29.47 20.72
N GLN A 460 -55.07 28.62 19.70
CA GLN A 460 -55.23 29.05 18.31
C GLN A 460 -56.61 29.66 18.08
N GLU A 461 -57.66 29.09 18.66
CA GLU A 461 -59.01 29.65 18.64
C GLU A 461 -59.06 31.00 19.37
N ALA A 462 -58.37 31.14 20.51
CA ALA A 462 -58.24 32.41 21.22
C ALA A 462 -57.47 33.46 20.39
N LYS A 463 -56.37 33.05 19.73
CA LYS A 463 -55.60 33.91 18.82
C LYS A 463 -56.40 34.30 17.57
N ALA A 464 -57.24 33.41 17.05
CA ALA A 464 -58.13 33.70 15.92
C ALA A 464 -59.22 34.70 16.33
N LYS A 465 -59.82 34.53 17.52
CA LYS A 465 -60.78 35.49 18.10
C LYS A 465 -60.17 36.87 18.37
N LEU A 466 -58.87 36.94 18.65
CA LEU A 466 -58.12 38.20 18.78
C LEU A 466 -57.71 38.82 17.43
N LYS A 467 -57.74 38.05 16.33
CA LYS A 467 -57.31 38.48 14.99
C LYS A 467 -58.47 38.83 14.05
N GLU A 468 -59.73 38.68 14.46
CA GLU A 468 -60.86 39.28 13.72
C GLU A 468 -60.76 40.82 13.81
N PRO A 469 -60.57 41.54 12.69
CA PRO A 469 -60.56 43.00 12.69
C PRO A 469 -61.99 43.51 12.88
N LEU A 470 -62.17 44.34 13.91
CA LEU A 470 -63.29 45.27 13.99
C LEU A 470 -63.24 46.23 12.80
N GLU A 471 -64.13 46.06 11.82
CA GLU A 471 -64.51 47.11 10.87
C GLU A 471 -66.04 47.22 10.80
N GLY A 472 -66.57 48.31 11.36
CA GLY A 472 -68.00 48.68 11.29
C GLY A 472 -68.64 49.19 12.59
N CYS A 473 -68.28 50.41 13.00
CA CYS A 473 -68.78 51.23 14.15
C CYS A 473 -70.31 51.57 14.10
N PRO A 474 -70.88 52.45 14.97
CA PRO A 474 -71.01 52.46 16.44
C PRO A 474 -72.44 52.89 16.92
N SER A 475 -72.87 52.66 18.17
CA SER A 475 -73.72 53.64 18.91
C SER A 475 -73.98 53.30 20.39
N SER A 476 -73.59 54.25 21.24
CA SER A 476 -74.24 54.77 22.45
C SER A 476 -74.40 53.94 23.73
N ARG A 477 -73.58 54.38 24.71
CA ARG A 477 -73.94 54.83 26.08
C ARG A 477 -74.52 53.81 27.07
N ALA A 478 -73.78 53.55 28.16
CA ALA A 478 -74.03 54.17 29.48
C ALA A 478 -73.18 53.56 30.63
N PHE A 479 -72.33 54.42 31.23
CA PHE A 479 -72.05 54.53 32.67
C PHE A 479 -71.56 53.31 33.50
N ARG A 480 -70.31 53.35 34.02
CA ARG A 480 -69.97 53.87 35.38
C ARG A 480 -68.48 53.67 35.74
N HIS A 481 -67.87 54.79 36.12
CA HIS A 481 -66.91 55.04 37.21
C HIS A 481 -65.61 54.23 37.38
N VAL A 482 -64.53 54.98 37.11
CA VAL A 482 -63.21 55.04 37.76
C VAL A 482 -63.21 54.69 39.26
N PHE A 483 -62.26 53.86 39.71
CA PHE A 483 -61.39 54.15 40.86
C PHE A 483 -60.08 53.33 40.79
N LEU A 484 -58.96 54.04 40.67
CA LEU A 484 -57.63 53.57 41.00
C LEU A 484 -57.49 53.51 42.52
N GLN A 485 -57.13 52.35 43.07
CA GLN A 485 -56.32 52.27 44.29
C GLN A 485 -55.67 50.88 44.40
N THR A 486 -54.36 50.90 44.62
CA THR A 486 -53.47 49.79 44.98
C THR A 486 -53.95 49.01 46.21
N PRO A 487 -53.70 47.69 46.31
CA PRO A 487 -53.77 46.99 47.58
C PRO A 487 -52.38 46.70 48.20
N PRO A 488 -52.33 46.45 49.52
CA PRO A 488 -51.11 46.32 50.32
C PRO A 488 -50.67 44.85 50.49
N VAL A 489 -49.45 44.71 51.01
CA VAL A 489 -48.87 43.48 51.55
C VAL A 489 -49.69 43.00 52.76
N GLU A 490 -50.13 41.75 52.75
CA GLU A 490 -50.18 40.85 53.92
C GLU A 490 -50.41 39.39 53.47
N GLU A 491 -49.79 38.47 54.20
CA GLU A 491 -49.85 37.01 54.06
C GLU A 491 -51.26 36.46 54.34
N GLY A 492 -51.63 35.34 53.71
CA GLY A 492 -52.81 34.56 54.13
C GLY A 492 -53.31 33.54 53.09
N ASP A 493 -53.51 32.31 53.57
CA ASP A 493 -54.05 31.12 52.91
C ASP A 493 -55.35 31.31 52.08
N PRO A 494 -55.69 30.38 51.17
CA PRO A 494 -57.05 30.22 50.68
C PRO A 494 -57.72 28.92 51.19
N MET A 495 -58.72 29.13 52.04
CA MET A 495 -59.89 28.28 52.31
C MET A 495 -61.07 29.28 52.35
N ALA A 496 -62.27 29.14 51.80
CA ALA A 496 -63.08 28.06 51.20
C ALA A 496 -64.27 28.73 50.44
N GLN A 497 -65.21 27.88 49.97
CA GLN A 497 -66.67 28.09 49.76
C GLN A 497 -67.13 28.06 48.29
N THR A 498 -67.69 26.96 47.78
CA THR A 498 -69.03 26.32 47.94
C THR A 498 -70.09 26.76 46.91
N GLY A 499 -70.76 25.74 46.35
CA GLY A 499 -72.13 25.78 45.78
C GLY A 499 -72.20 25.24 44.34
N ASN A 500 -73.00 24.24 43.94
CA ASN A 500 -74.02 23.43 44.63
C ASN A 500 -74.36 22.18 43.79
N ALA A 501 -74.62 21.07 44.49
CA ALA A 501 -75.64 20.04 44.24
C ALA A 501 -75.80 19.40 42.83
N SER A 502 -75.36 18.14 42.72
CA SER A 502 -76.20 17.07 42.17
C SER A 502 -75.94 15.78 42.94
N ALA A 503 -77.02 15.26 43.51
CA ALA A 503 -77.14 14.05 44.30
C ALA A 503 -76.27 12.87 43.82
N VAL A 504 -75.31 12.47 44.65
CA VAL A 504 -74.98 11.05 44.81
C VAL A 504 -75.64 10.65 46.12
N VAL A 505 -76.70 9.87 45.96
CA VAL A 505 -77.38 9.15 47.03
C VAL A 505 -76.30 8.41 47.81
N THR A 506 -76.14 8.79 49.07
CA THR A 506 -75.71 7.88 50.12
C THR A 506 -76.62 6.67 50.05
N GLU A 507 -76.14 5.60 49.41
CA GLU A 507 -76.48 4.30 49.95
C GLU A 507 -75.82 4.24 51.31
N GLU A 508 -76.60 4.64 52.32
CA GLU A 508 -76.65 3.90 53.56
C GLU A 508 -76.76 2.42 53.17
N GLN A 509 -75.61 1.76 53.03
CA GLN A 509 -75.53 0.39 53.46
C GLN A 509 -75.85 0.46 54.95
N ASN A 510 -77.14 0.30 55.26
CA ASN A 510 -77.58 -0.39 56.44
C ASN A 510 -76.92 -1.78 56.40
N ALA A 511 -75.62 -1.82 56.72
CA ALA A 511 -75.09 -2.95 57.44
C ALA A 511 -75.96 -3.02 58.68
N PHE A 512 -76.76 -4.07 58.76
CA PHE A 512 -77.31 -4.51 60.03
C PHE A 512 -76.22 -4.32 61.09
N GLU A 513 -76.50 -3.49 62.09
CA GLU A 513 -75.91 -3.66 63.40
C GLU A 513 -76.33 -5.07 63.86
N MET A 514 -75.57 -6.08 63.46
CA MET A 514 -75.33 -7.17 64.39
C MET A 514 -74.56 -6.52 65.53
N GLU A 515 -75.13 -6.54 66.73
CA GLU A 515 -74.33 -6.42 67.94
C GLU A 515 -73.11 -7.34 67.75
N GLU A 516 -71.94 -6.76 67.52
CA GLU A 516 -70.70 -7.52 67.64
C GLU A 516 -70.69 -8.02 69.08
N ALA A 517 -70.77 -9.33 69.24
CA ALA A 517 -70.52 -9.97 70.51
C ALA A 517 -69.19 -9.44 71.05
N GLU A 518 -69.15 -9.07 72.34
CA GLU A 518 -67.92 -8.62 72.99
C GLU A 518 -66.79 -9.60 72.62
N PRO A 519 -65.71 -9.11 71.97
CA PRO A 519 -64.71 -9.99 71.38
C PRO A 519 -64.09 -10.84 72.47
N THR A 520 -63.95 -12.13 72.19
CA THR A 520 -63.35 -13.10 73.11
C THR A 520 -61.91 -12.69 73.39
N GLU A 521 -61.35 -12.99 74.58
CA GLU A 521 -59.95 -12.64 74.92
C GLU A 521 -58.92 -13.08 73.85
N MET A 522 -59.21 -14.20 73.16
CA MET A 522 -58.40 -14.71 72.05
C MET A 522 -58.48 -13.83 70.79
N GLU A 523 -59.64 -13.25 70.48
CA GLU A 523 -59.83 -12.33 69.35
C GLU A 523 -59.15 -10.98 69.61
N LEU A 524 -59.20 -10.49 70.85
CA LEU A 524 -58.44 -9.31 71.27
C LEU A 524 -56.93 -9.53 71.20
N GLU A 525 -56.43 -10.72 71.51
CA GLU A 525 -55.02 -11.07 71.31
C GLU A 525 -54.62 -11.16 69.83
N ILE A 526 -55.50 -11.69 68.97
CA ILE A 526 -55.28 -11.74 67.52
C ILE A 526 -55.19 -10.32 66.95
N LEU A 527 -56.13 -9.44 67.31
CA LEU A 527 -56.12 -8.03 66.89
C LEU A 527 -54.87 -7.28 67.37
N LYS A 528 -54.43 -7.52 68.62
CA LYS A 528 -53.18 -6.94 69.13
C LYS A 528 -51.95 -7.43 68.35
N ARG A 529 -51.90 -8.73 68.00
CA ARG A 529 -50.81 -9.31 67.19
C ARG A 529 -50.81 -8.76 65.76
N GLU A 530 -51.99 -8.64 65.15
CA GLU A 530 -52.17 -8.05 63.83
C GLU A 530 -51.77 -6.57 63.80
N LYS A 531 -52.14 -5.82 64.83
CA LYS A 531 -51.74 -4.42 65.03
C LYS A 531 -50.22 -4.27 65.13
N ILE A 532 -49.56 -5.05 65.99
CA ILE A 532 -48.08 -5.04 66.11
C ILE A 532 -47.41 -5.42 64.79
N LYS A 533 -47.95 -6.42 64.09
CA LYS A 533 -47.45 -6.84 62.78
C LYS A 533 -47.59 -5.73 61.73
N ASN A 534 -48.74 -5.05 61.67
CA ASN A 534 -49.00 -3.97 60.72
C ASN A 534 -48.10 -2.75 61.00
N LEU A 535 -47.87 -2.39 62.26
CA LEU A 535 -46.91 -1.34 62.64
C LEU A 535 -45.48 -1.69 62.23
N TYR A 536 -45.04 -2.92 62.50
CA TYR A 536 -43.71 -3.39 62.08
C TYR A 536 -43.55 -3.40 60.56
N LEU A 537 -44.57 -3.85 59.82
CA LEU A 537 -44.57 -3.85 58.36
C LEU A 537 -44.54 -2.43 57.79
N GLN A 538 -45.32 -1.51 58.36
CA GLN A 538 -45.30 -0.10 57.98
C GLN A 538 -43.91 0.51 58.16
N GLU A 539 -43.28 0.34 59.32
CA GLU A 539 -41.91 0.82 59.56
C GLU A 539 -40.90 0.19 58.59
N THR A 540 -41.03 -1.10 58.32
CA THR A 540 -40.12 -1.82 57.44
C THR A 540 -40.26 -1.34 55.99
N LEU A 541 -41.48 -1.10 55.52
CA LEU A 541 -41.73 -0.55 54.18
C LEU A 541 -41.23 0.89 54.05
N ILE A 542 -41.43 1.73 55.06
CA ILE A 542 -40.90 3.10 55.07
C ILE A 542 -39.36 3.10 55.09
N LYS A 543 -38.73 2.23 55.89
CA LYS A 543 -37.28 2.03 55.89
C LYS A 543 -36.77 1.54 54.53
N LYS A 544 -37.50 0.65 53.85
CA LYS A 544 -37.17 0.22 52.49
C LYS A 544 -37.22 1.39 51.51
N ILE A 545 -38.28 2.21 51.54
CA ILE A 545 -38.40 3.40 50.68
C ILE A 545 -37.23 4.36 50.93
N SER A 546 -36.87 4.64 52.19
CA SER A 546 -35.74 5.52 52.49
C SER A 546 -34.41 4.94 52.02
N THR A 547 -34.18 3.63 52.15
CA THR A 547 -32.98 2.97 51.63
C THR A 547 -32.88 3.04 50.10
N LEU A 548 -33.99 2.86 49.37
CA LEU A 548 -34.00 2.96 47.91
C LEU A 548 -33.60 4.37 47.44
N VAL A 549 -34.12 5.39 48.12
CA VAL A 549 -33.80 6.79 47.81
C VAL A 549 -32.33 7.10 48.12
N ILE A 550 -31.79 6.64 49.26
CA ILE A 550 -30.38 6.86 49.62
C ILE A 550 -29.44 6.13 48.65
N ASN A 551 -29.78 4.90 48.26
CA ASN A 551 -28.97 4.13 47.31
C ASN A 551 -28.93 4.81 45.94
N PHE A 552 -30.07 5.30 45.45
CA PHE A 552 -30.12 6.04 44.19
C PHE A 552 -29.27 7.32 44.24
N ASP A 553 -29.42 8.13 45.28
CA ASP A 553 -28.63 9.36 45.43
C ASP A 553 -27.13 9.06 45.55
N ALA A 554 -26.74 7.95 46.21
CA ALA A 554 -25.34 7.51 46.28
C ALA A 554 -24.77 7.10 44.92
N GLU A 555 -25.53 6.38 44.09
CA GLU A 555 -25.12 6.03 42.72
C GLU A 555 -24.98 7.27 41.84
N LEU A 556 -25.90 8.22 41.96
CA LEU A 556 -25.80 9.53 41.30
C LEU A 556 -24.52 10.25 41.74
N HIS A 557 -24.21 10.29 43.03
CA HIS A 557 -22.98 10.91 43.52
C HIS A 557 -21.71 10.27 42.93
N LEU A 558 -21.65 8.94 42.86
CA LEU A 558 -20.53 8.23 42.25
C LEU A 558 -20.40 8.57 40.76
N LEU A 559 -21.52 8.58 40.03
CA LEU A 559 -21.52 8.92 38.61
C LEU A 559 -21.13 10.38 38.37
N ARG A 560 -21.55 11.30 39.24
CA ARG A 560 -21.15 12.72 39.17
C ARG A 560 -19.65 12.88 39.34
N HIS A 561 -19.03 12.18 40.29
CA HIS A 561 -17.58 12.20 40.47
C HIS A 561 -16.84 11.61 39.26
N LYS A 562 -17.36 10.53 38.67
CA LYS A 562 -16.84 9.98 37.42
C LYS A 562 -16.96 10.99 36.27
N LYS A 563 -18.12 11.63 36.12
CA LYS A 563 -18.36 12.67 35.10
C LYS A 563 -17.41 13.85 35.26
N LEU A 564 -17.21 14.38 36.46
CA LEU A 564 -16.27 15.49 36.70
C LEU A 564 -14.83 15.11 36.32
N LYS A 565 -14.40 13.89 36.64
CA LYS A 565 -13.08 13.39 36.21
C LYS A 565 -13.00 13.28 34.69
N MET A 566 -14.09 12.83 34.06
CA MET A 566 -14.21 12.74 32.61
C MET A 566 -14.20 14.13 31.96
N ASP A 567 -14.92 15.12 32.50
CA ASP A 567 -14.96 16.49 31.99
C ASP A 567 -13.55 17.11 31.93
N LEU A 568 -12.72 16.86 32.95
CA LEU A 568 -11.32 17.26 32.95
C LEU A 568 -10.54 16.60 31.81
N GLN A 569 -10.75 15.29 31.59
CA GLN A 569 -10.11 14.56 30.49
C GLN A 569 -10.60 15.06 29.13
N MET A 570 -11.89 15.31 28.97
CA MET A 570 -12.48 15.86 27.75
C MET A 570 -11.89 17.23 27.43
N LYS A 571 -11.79 18.13 28.42
CA LYS A 571 -11.13 19.43 28.21
C LYS A 571 -9.65 19.30 27.87
N SER A 572 -8.92 18.37 28.49
CA SER A 572 -7.53 18.12 28.10
C SER A 572 -7.40 17.53 26.69
N ALA A 573 -8.35 16.70 26.26
CA ALA A 573 -8.39 16.13 24.93
C ALA A 573 -8.78 17.19 23.88
N ASP A 574 -9.77 18.03 24.16
CA ASP A 574 -10.15 19.19 23.32
C ASP A 574 -8.95 20.13 23.13
N LEU A 575 -8.20 20.44 24.20
CA LEU A 575 -6.97 21.24 24.11
C LEU A 575 -5.92 20.56 23.24
N ARG A 576 -5.76 19.24 23.35
CA ARG A 576 -4.85 18.48 22.50
C ARG A 576 -5.31 18.48 21.04
N CYS A 577 -6.61 18.39 20.76
CA CYS A 577 -7.15 18.54 19.41
C CYS A 577 -6.78 19.90 18.81
N ILE A 578 -6.92 20.98 19.59
CA ILE A 578 -6.54 22.33 19.16
C ILE A 578 -5.04 22.37 18.83
N THR A 579 -4.17 21.85 19.71
CA THR A 579 -2.73 21.79 19.43
C THR A 579 -2.45 20.95 18.17
N CYS A 580 -3.09 19.80 17.99
CA CYS A 580 -2.93 18.98 16.79
C CYS A 580 -3.39 19.72 15.51
N CYS A 581 -4.46 20.51 15.58
CA CYS A 581 -4.90 21.37 14.48
C CYS A 581 -3.85 22.44 14.14
N GLU A 582 -3.28 23.09 15.15
CA GLU A 582 -2.21 24.08 14.97
C GLU A 582 -0.96 23.45 14.37
N GLU A 583 -0.54 22.29 14.88
CA GLU A 583 0.55 21.48 14.32
C GLU A 583 0.29 21.18 12.85
N LEU A 584 -0.93 20.71 12.51
CA LEU A 584 -1.34 20.39 11.13
C LEU A 584 -1.31 21.63 10.21
N LEU A 585 -1.76 22.78 10.69
CA LEU A 585 -1.71 24.03 9.92
C LEU A 585 -0.27 24.47 9.63
N ILE A 586 0.66 24.25 10.55
CA ILE A 586 2.09 24.50 10.31
C ILE A 586 2.63 23.50 9.29
N LEU A 587 2.31 22.22 9.45
CA LEU A 587 2.80 21.16 8.57
C LEU A 587 2.33 21.34 7.13
N LYS A 588 1.05 21.65 6.89
CA LYS A 588 0.52 21.92 5.54
C LYS A 588 1.21 23.07 4.82
N LYS A 589 1.76 24.05 5.55
CA LYS A 589 2.54 25.14 4.95
C LYS A 589 3.94 24.71 4.55
N LEU A 590 4.50 23.72 5.23
CA LEU A 590 5.86 23.21 5.03
C LEU A 590 5.91 22.03 4.04
N GLU A 591 4.81 21.29 3.92
CA GLU A 591 4.65 20.10 3.06
C GLU A 591 5.10 20.35 1.62
N VAL A 592 4.70 21.47 1.01
CA VAL A 592 5.09 21.81 -0.38
C VAL A 592 6.60 21.88 -0.57
N HIS A 593 7.34 22.34 0.44
CA HIS A 593 8.81 22.42 0.38
C HIS A 593 9.46 21.06 0.65
N GLU A 594 8.85 20.24 1.50
CA GLU A 594 9.30 18.86 1.78
C GLU A 594 9.16 17.99 0.54
N ASP A 595 7.98 18.01 -0.10
CA ASP A 595 7.68 17.25 -1.33
C ASP A 595 8.69 17.60 -2.43
N LEU A 596 9.02 18.89 -2.59
CA LEU A 596 9.99 19.34 -3.60
C LEU A 596 11.42 18.87 -3.30
N LEU A 597 11.82 18.76 -2.03
CA LEU A 597 13.13 18.23 -1.64
C LEU A 597 13.17 16.70 -1.80
N GLU A 598 12.10 16.01 -1.43
CA GLU A 598 11.95 14.56 -1.61
C GLU A 598 11.98 14.19 -3.10
N GLU A 599 11.25 14.92 -3.95
CA GLU A 599 11.27 14.73 -5.42
C GLU A 599 12.68 14.90 -5.99
N LYS A 600 13.44 15.91 -5.53
CA LYS A 600 14.85 16.11 -5.93
C LYS A 600 15.74 14.95 -5.50
N ILE A 601 15.57 14.45 -4.27
CA ILE A 601 16.34 13.32 -3.75
C ILE A 601 16.01 12.06 -4.56
N CYS A 602 14.73 11.79 -4.84
CA CYS A 602 14.32 10.68 -5.70
C CYS A 602 14.91 10.79 -7.11
N ALA A 603 14.93 11.98 -7.70
CA ALA A 603 15.56 12.20 -9.00
C ALA A 603 17.07 11.90 -8.97
N LEU A 604 17.79 12.37 -7.95
CA LEU A 604 19.23 12.12 -7.79
C LEU A 604 19.55 10.65 -7.50
N ILE A 605 18.72 9.95 -6.72
CA ILE A 605 18.86 8.51 -6.48
C ILE A 605 18.70 7.72 -7.78
N ASN A 606 17.65 8.04 -8.56
CA ASN A 606 17.44 7.41 -9.87
C ASN A 606 18.63 7.67 -10.82
N GLU A 607 19.16 8.90 -10.84
CA GLU A 607 20.35 9.24 -11.61
C GLU A 607 21.59 8.46 -11.12
N GLN A 608 21.76 8.28 -9.81
CA GLN A 608 22.84 7.51 -9.24
C GLN A 608 22.75 6.02 -9.63
N GLU A 609 21.56 5.42 -9.55
CA GLU A 609 21.32 4.03 -9.97
C GLU A 609 21.59 3.83 -11.47
N ASP A 610 21.16 4.78 -12.31
CA ASP A 610 21.44 4.79 -13.75
C ASP A 610 22.93 4.90 -14.06
N ILE A 611 23.68 5.74 -13.34
CA ILE A 611 25.12 5.86 -13.51
C ILE A 611 25.83 4.60 -13.01
N GLN A 612 25.40 4.03 -11.88
CA GLN A 612 25.98 2.81 -11.32
C GLN A 612 25.74 1.59 -12.23
N SER A 613 24.55 1.45 -12.82
CA SER A 613 24.27 0.38 -13.78
C SER A 613 25.13 0.51 -15.04
N LYS A 614 25.31 1.73 -15.56
CA LYS A 614 26.25 2.02 -16.66
C LYS A 614 27.69 1.68 -16.28
N LEU A 615 28.17 2.08 -15.09
CA LEU A 615 29.51 1.75 -14.60
C LEU A 615 29.74 0.23 -14.52
N LYS A 616 28.77 -0.53 -14.00
CA LYS A 616 28.82 -2.00 -13.99
C LYS A 616 28.94 -2.57 -15.40
N SER A 617 28.17 -2.06 -16.37
CA SER A 617 28.24 -2.49 -17.77
C SER A 617 29.58 -2.17 -18.45
N TYR A 618 30.21 -1.04 -18.12
CA TYR A 618 31.54 -0.71 -18.62
C TYR A 618 32.63 -1.58 -17.99
N LEU A 619 32.50 -1.93 -16.71
CA LEU A 619 33.42 -2.85 -16.05
C LEU A 619 33.38 -4.24 -16.68
N THR A 620 32.19 -4.76 -17.01
CA THR A 620 32.07 -6.06 -17.69
C THR A 620 32.70 -6.01 -19.08
N GLN A 621 32.43 -4.96 -19.87
CA GLN A 621 33.04 -4.79 -21.20
C GLN A 621 34.57 -4.66 -21.12
N ILE A 622 35.10 -3.91 -20.14
CA ILE A 622 36.55 -3.79 -19.93
C ILE A 622 37.16 -5.16 -19.60
N GLU A 623 36.50 -6.00 -18.81
CA GLU A 623 36.99 -7.33 -18.48
C GLU A 623 36.93 -8.30 -19.67
N GLU A 624 35.87 -8.24 -20.49
CA GLU A 624 35.77 -8.96 -21.75
C GLU A 624 36.91 -8.60 -22.71
N ARG A 625 37.18 -7.30 -22.91
CA ARG A 625 38.29 -6.85 -23.77
C ARG A 625 39.66 -7.23 -23.22
N LYS A 626 39.86 -7.26 -21.89
CA LYS A 626 41.09 -7.79 -21.29
C LYS A 626 41.27 -9.27 -21.58
N CYS A 627 40.21 -10.08 -21.47
CA CYS A 627 40.24 -11.49 -21.82
C CYS A 627 40.62 -11.68 -23.30
N GLU A 628 40.05 -10.88 -24.21
CA GLU A 628 40.40 -10.89 -25.63
C GLU A 628 41.87 -10.51 -25.89
N ILE A 629 42.39 -9.49 -25.18
CA ILE A 629 43.81 -9.12 -25.24
C ILE A 629 44.70 -10.29 -24.79
N VAL A 630 44.34 -11.00 -23.72
CA VAL A 630 45.08 -12.18 -23.25
C VAL A 630 45.05 -13.29 -24.30
N MET A 631 43.88 -13.57 -24.90
CA MET A 631 43.75 -14.57 -25.97
C MET A 631 44.58 -14.21 -27.20
N LEU A 632 44.65 -12.94 -27.60
CA LEU A 632 45.50 -12.48 -28.70
C LEU A 632 46.99 -12.59 -28.36
N GLN A 633 47.39 -12.29 -27.13
CA GLN A 633 48.77 -12.48 -26.65
C GLN A 633 49.17 -13.97 -26.61
N GLU A 634 48.24 -14.86 -26.28
CA GLU A 634 48.46 -16.31 -26.34
C GLU A 634 48.60 -16.81 -27.78
N ARG A 635 47.79 -16.30 -28.71
CA ARG A 635 47.94 -16.58 -30.15
C ARG A 635 49.27 -16.06 -30.70
N GLU A 636 49.72 -14.88 -30.27
CA GLU A 636 51.04 -14.35 -30.61
C GLU A 636 52.15 -15.26 -30.10
N LYS A 637 52.09 -15.70 -28.83
CA LYS A 637 53.04 -16.68 -28.26
C LYS A 637 53.00 -18.02 -28.99
N ALA A 638 51.83 -18.49 -29.37
CA ALA A 638 51.65 -19.72 -30.14
C ALA A 638 52.25 -19.60 -31.56
N LEU A 639 52.13 -18.43 -32.20
CA LEU A 639 52.78 -18.13 -33.47
C LEU A 639 54.31 -18.10 -33.33
N TYR A 640 54.84 -17.49 -32.28
CA TYR A 640 56.28 -17.55 -31.99
C TYR A 640 56.74 -18.99 -31.67
N ALA A 641 55.90 -19.81 -31.04
CA ALA A 641 56.21 -21.22 -30.77
C ALA A 641 56.17 -22.07 -32.05
N SER A 642 55.19 -21.85 -32.94
CA SER A 642 55.12 -22.53 -34.25
C SER A 642 56.29 -22.13 -35.14
N PHE A 643 56.66 -20.85 -35.16
CA PHE A 643 57.85 -20.35 -35.84
C PHE A 643 59.13 -21.04 -35.32
N LYS A 644 59.31 -21.12 -34.00
CA LYS A 644 60.44 -21.83 -33.39
C LYS A 644 60.45 -23.33 -33.73
N ALA A 645 59.29 -23.97 -33.80
CA ALA A 645 59.18 -25.37 -34.18
C ALA A 645 59.53 -25.61 -35.67
N SER A 646 59.19 -24.67 -36.56
CA SER A 646 59.52 -24.75 -37.99
C SER A 646 61.00 -24.49 -38.30
N LEU A 647 61.73 -23.80 -37.42
CA LEU A 647 63.15 -23.47 -37.64
C LEU A 647 64.13 -24.62 -37.38
N GLY A 648 63.77 -25.65 -36.60
CA GLY A 648 64.66 -26.78 -36.26
C GLY A 648 65.88 -26.37 -35.41
N GLU A 649 66.63 -27.34 -34.88
CA GLU A 649 67.73 -27.09 -33.91
C GLU A 649 69.03 -26.57 -34.55
N ASP A 650 69.22 -26.70 -35.88
CA ASP A 650 70.46 -26.31 -36.59
C ASP A 650 70.20 -25.70 -37.98
N ASN A 651 69.93 -24.39 -38.06
CA ASN A 651 69.80 -23.65 -39.33
C ASN A 651 70.65 -22.37 -39.30
N GLU A 652 71.58 -22.22 -40.26
CA GLU A 652 72.47 -21.05 -40.40
C GLU A 652 71.70 -19.74 -40.70
N PHE A 653 70.45 -19.85 -41.18
CA PHE A 653 69.58 -18.73 -41.52
C PHE A 653 68.60 -18.33 -40.41
N THR A 654 68.73 -18.88 -39.20
CA THR A 654 67.85 -18.60 -38.05
C THR A 654 67.80 -17.11 -37.70
N ASP A 655 68.95 -16.44 -37.65
CA ASP A 655 69.02 -15.01 -37.39
C ASP A 655 68.37 -14.19 -38.51
N PHE A 656 68.55 -14.60 -39.77
CA PHE A 656 67.95 -13.96 -40.94
C PHE A 656 66.42 -14.09 -40.97
N LEU A 657 65.89 -15.30 -40.76
CA LEU A 657 64.44 -15.56 -40.73
C LEU A 657 63.77 -14.93 -39.49
N THR A 658 64.46 -14.89 -38.35
CA THR A 658 63.98 -14.20 -37.16
C THR A 658 63.96 -12.69 -37.36
N ASN A 659 64.92 -12.13 -38.09
CA ASN A 659 64.93 -10.72 -38.49
C ASN A 659 63.84 -10.41 -39.51
N ILE A 660 63.56 -11.28 -40.48
CA ILE A 660 62.42 -11.14 -41.41
C ILE A 660 61.11 -11.16 -40.66
N LEU A 661 60.92 -12.13 -39.76
CA LEU A 661 59.74 -12.17 -38.91
C LEU A 661 59.65 -10.85 -38.15
N LYS A 662 60.66 -10.48 -37.34
CA LYS A 662 60.69 -9.25 -36.50
C LYS A 662 60.60 -7.92 -37.26
N LYS A 663 60.86 -7.89 -38.58
CA LYS A 663 60.78 -6.65 -39.37
C LYS A 663 59.34 -6.16 -39.45
N GLU A 664 59.12 -4.96 -38.94
CA GLU A 664 57.87 -4.22 -39.15
C GLU A 664 57.83 -3.69 -40.58
N VAL A 665 56.71 -3.94 -41.28
CA VAL A 665 56.44 -3.28 -42.57
C VAL A 665 55.56 -2.08 -42.27
N GLU A 666 56.09 -0.88 -42.48
CA GLU A 666 55.30 0.37 -42.49
C GLU A 666 54.19 0.25 -43.55
N CYS A 667 52.99 -0.10 -43.12
CA CYS A 667 51.80 0.05 -43.95
C CYS A 667 51.43 1.53 -44.01
N VAL A 668 51.88 2.21 -45.06
CA VAL A 668 51.35 3.52 -45.46
C VAL A 668 49.83 3.38 -45.68
N LYS A 669 49.04 3.89 -44.74
CA LYS A 669 47.61 4.13 -44.95
C LYS A 669 47.49 5.13 -46.09
N LYS A 670 46.92 4.72 -47.23
CA LYS A 670 46.47 5.66 -48.27
C LYS A 670 45.49 6.64 -47.65
N GLY A 671 45.96 7.86 -47.38
CA GLY A 671 45.09 8.99 -47.08
C GLY A 671 44.19 9.25 -48.28
N LYS A 672 42.87 9.17 -48.07
CA LYS A 672 41.93 9.92 -48.90
C LYS A 672 41.97 11.36 -48.42
N VAL A 673 42.44 12.23 -49.30
CA VAL A 673 42.36 13.68 -49.22
C VAL A 673 40.89 14.11 -49.16
N GLY A 674 40.59 14.99 -48.22
CA GLY A 674 39.39 15.82 -48.16
C GLY A 674 39.70 17.03 -47.28
N ARG A 675 40.10 18.14 -47.91
CA ARG A 675 40.21 19.47 -47.29
C ARG A 675 38.80 20.08 -47.14
N GLU A 676 38.60 20.84 -46.07
CA GLU A 676 38.08 22.23 -45.98
C GLU A 676 37.63 22.47 -44.52
N ALA A 677 38.38 23.30 -43.77
CA ALA A 677 38.13 24.74 -43.47
C ALA A 677 37.37 24.88 -42.11
N ASP A 678 38.03 25.42 -41.08
CA ASP A 678 37.75 26.75 -40.44
C ASP A 678 36.51 26.69 -39.50
N GLU A 679 36.42 27.15 -38.24
CA GLU A 679 37.12 28.15 -37.40
C GLU A 679 36.96 27.84 -35.89
N GLU A 680 37.88 28.42 -35.10
CA GLU A 680 37.74 29.09 -33.78
C GLU A 680 36.78 28.55 -32.68
N ASN A 681 37.34 28.25 -31.50
CA ASN A 681 37.26 29.17 -30.36
C ASN A 681 38.14 28.76 -29.16
N GLU A 682 38.69 29.80 -28.56
CA GLU A 682 39.64 29.87 -27.45
C GLU A 682 39.03 29.44 -26.10
N ASN A 683 39.86 28.88 -25.21
CA ASN A 683 40.15 29.51 -23.92
C ASN A 683 41.32 28.80 -23.21
N GLU A 684 42.19 29.64 -22.69
CA GLU A 684 43.46 29.38 -22.02
C GLU A 684 43.28 28.85 -20.59
N GLU A 685 44.34 28.22 -20.06
CA GLU A 685 45.09 28.61 -18.85
C GLU A 685 45.92 27.41 -18.32
N GLU A 686 47.25 27.58 -18.43
CA GLU A 686 48.38 27.28 -17.52
C GLU A 686 48.19 26.22 -16.39
N ASP A 687 49.12 25.30 -16.08
CA ASP A 687 50.53 25.53 -15.74
C ASP A 687 51.37 24.24 -15.92
N ASP A 688 52.36 24.35 -16.79
CA ASP A 688 53.81 24.24 -16.57
C ASP A 688 54.51 23.08 -15.81
N VAL A 689 55.68 22.76 -16.40
CA VAL A 689 56.85 21.99 -15.92
C VAL A 689 56.79 20.45 -15.94
N LYS A 690 57.17 19.86 -17.08
CA LYS A 690 57.93 18.59 -17.11
C LYS A 690 59.36 18.85 -17.60
N PRO A 691 60.39 18.39 -16.87
CA PRO A 691 61.77 18.76 -17.14
C PRO A 691 62.31 18.01 -18.36
N ASN A 692 63.07 18.75 -19.16
CA ASN A 692 64.04 18.22 -20.11
C ASN A 692 64.94 17.16 -19.45
N LEU A 693 64.79 15.90 -19.83
CA LEU A 693 65.92 14.98 -19.88
C LEU A 693 66.29 14.78 -21.35
N LYS A 694 67.27 15.59 -21.77
CA LYS A 694 68.20 15.18 -22.81
C LYS A 694 68.96 14.00 -22.23
N THR A 695 68.69 12.81 -22.74
CA THR A 695 69.62 11.69 -22.62
C THR A 695 70.13 11.45 -24.02
N ASP A 696 71.44 11.67 -24.17
CA ASP A 696 72.19 11.54 -25.39
C ASP A 696 72.00 10.14 -26.00
N GLU A 697 71.35 10.07 -27.16
CA GLU A 697 71.51 8.93 -28.06
C GLU A 697 72.83 9.10 -28.81
N GLU A 698 73.92 8.73 -28.16
CA GLU A 698 75.12 8.32 -28.86
C GLU A 698 75.08 6.79 -29.06
N ASN A 699 75.05 6.44 -30.33
CA ASN A 699 75.64 5.24 -30.90
C ASN A 699 74.80 3.95 -30.92
N CYS A 700 74.07 3.76 -32.02
CA CYS A 700 74.38 2.65 -32.92
C CYS A 700 73.81 2.94 -34.31
N GLY A 701 74.64 3.50 -35.18
CA GLY A 701 74.44 3.36 -36.62
C GLY A 701 74.56 1.89 -36.98
N SER A 702 73.43 1.21 -37.13
CA SER A 702 73.34 0.04 -37.99
C SER A 702 72.70 0.50 -39.30
N GLU A 703 73.50 0.42 -40.36
CA GLU A 703 73.04 0.61 -41.73
C GLU A 703 71.79 -0.24 -41.95
N HIS A 704 70.67 0.43 -42.20
CA HIS A 704 69.46 -0.21 -42.65
C HIS A 704 69.71 -0.66 -44.10
N VAL A 705 70.37 -1.82 -44.27
CA VAL A 705 70.42 -2.51 -45.55
C VAL A 705 68.98 -2.81 -45.92
N VAL A 706 68.51 -2.11 -46.95
CA VAL A 706 67.27 -2.43 -47.66
C VAL A 706 67.49 -3.79 -48.32
N PHE A 707 67.28 -4.86 -47.55
CA PHE A 707 67.13 -6.20 -48.10
C PHE A 707 65.70 -6.29 -48.62
N ASP A 708 65.60 -6.34 -49.95
CA ASP A 708 64.36 -6.59 -50.69
C ASP A 708 63.91 -8.03 -50.38
N GLY A 709 62.75 -8.16 -49.73
CA GLY A 709 62.25 -9.43 -49.17
C GLY A 709 61.66 -10.39 -50.20
N SER A 710 62.12 -10.36 -51.45
CA SER A 710 61.55 -11.16 -52.55
C SER A 710 62.48 -12.23 -53.10
N ALA A 711 63.69 -12.40 -52.56
CA ALA A 711 64.65 -13.39 -53.05
C ALA A 711 65.09 -14.36 -51.93
N CYS A 712 64.81 -15.64 -52.12
CA CYS A 712 65.34 -16.73 -51.30
C CYS A 712 66.87 -16.74 -51.37
N PRO A 713 67.60 -16.75 -50.23
CA PRO A 713 69.04 -17.00 -50.23
C PRO A 713 69.37 -18.38 -50.81
N GLU A 714 70.45 -18.50 -51.60
CA GLU A 714 70.90 -19.78 -52.15
C GLU A 714 71.26 -20.76 -51.02
N GLY A 715 70.41 -21.76 -50.80
CA GLY A 715 70.55 -22.78 -49.76
C GLY A 715 69.41 -22.88 -48.75
N CYS A 716 68.41 -21.99 -48.78
CA CYS A 716 67.21 -22.08 -47.93
C CYS A 716 66.05 -22.74 -48.70
N SER A 717 65.27 -23.62 -48.06
CA SER A 717 64.11 -24.23 -48.71
C SER A 717 63.02 -23.18 -48.94
N GLU A 718 62.53 -23.08 -50.18
CA GLU A 718 61.50 -22.13 -50.61
C GLU A 718 60.23 -22.23 -49.74
N ASP A 719 59.90 -23.44 -49.28
CA ASP A 719 58.78 -23.70 -48.37
C ASP A 719 58.96 -23.08 -46.98
N LEU A 720 60.16 -23.08 -46.40
CA LEU A 720 60.41 -22.44 -45.10
C LEU A 720 60.30 -20.94 -45.22
N PHE A 721 60.85 -20.36 -46.29
CA PHE A 721 60.77 -18.92 -46.54
C PHE A 721 59.32 -18.44 -46.74
N LEU A 722 58.53 -19.13 -47.57
CA LEU A 722 57.10 -18.82 -47.75
C LEU A 722 56.30 -18.96 -46.46
N ASN A 723 56.57 -19.99 -45.65
CA ASN A 723 55.95 -20.15 -44.34
C ASN A 723 56.34 -19.03 -43.37
N THR A 724 57.59 -18.54 -43.38
CA THR A 724 58.00 -17.40 -42.56
C THR A 724 57.31 -16.09 -42.95
N ILE A 725 57.07 -15.85 -44.24
CA ILE A 725 56.29 -14.70 -44.72
C ILE A 725 54.83 -14.82 -44.32
N GLN A 726 54.25 -16.03 -44.40
CA GLN A 726 52.87 -16.26 -43.97
C GLN A 726 52.70 -16.05 -42.45
N LEU A 727 53.64 -16.53 -41.64
CA LEU A 727 53.67 -16.30 -40.19
C LEU A 727 53.89 -14.82 -39.86
N GLN A 728 54.69 -14.09 -40.65
CA GLN A 728 54.86 -12.65 -40.52
C GLN A 728 53.54 -11.90 -40.78
N GLN A 729 52.80 -12.26 -41.84
CA GLN A 729 51.48 -11.67 -42.12
C GLN A 729 50.46 -11.97 -41.01
N GLN A 730 50.45 -13.21 -40.50
CA GLN A 730 49.60 -13.60 -39.38
C GLN A 730 49.96 -12.84 -38.09
N ARG A 731 51.25 -12.62 -37.81
CA ARG A 731 51.70 -11.83 -36.66
C ARG A 731 51.26 -10.39 -36.80
N ILE A 732 51.49 -9.75 -37.95
CA ILE A 732 51.05 -8.36 -38.20
C ILE A 732 49.52 -8.25 -38.05
N GLY A 733 48.76 -9.25 -38.47
CA GLY A 733 47.32 -9.32 -38.25
C GLY A 733 46.93 -9.38 -36.77
N ILE A 734 47.61 -10.22 -35.97
CA ILE A 734 47.41 -10.33 -34.53
C ILE A 734 47.85 -9.04 -33.81
N GLU A 735 48.99 -8.45 -34.16
CA GLU A 735 49.51 -7.20 -33.59
C GLU A 735 48.57 -6.02 -33.85
N LYS A 736 48.01 -5.92 -35.07
CA LYS A 736 46.99 -4.91 -35.40
C LYS A 736 45.72 -5.11 -34.58
N ALA A 737 45.20 -6.35 -34.50
CA ALA A 737 44.03 -6.66 -33.67
C ALA A 737 44.28 -6.36 -32.19
N LEU A 738 45.48 -6.65 -31.69
CA LEU A 738 45.89 -6.39 -30.31
C LEU A 738 46.02 -4.88 -30.04
N ALA A 739 46.54 -4.10 -30.99
CA ALA A 739 46.57 -2.64 -30.91
C ALA A 739 45.17 -2.02 -30.96
N GLU A 740 44.27 -2.54 -31.80
CA GLU A 740 42.87 -2.12 -31.89
C GLU A 740 42.12 -2.42 -30.58
N GLU A 741 42.21 -3.64 -30.05
CA GLU A 741 41.57 -4.01 -28.78
C GLU A 741 42.13 -3.26 -27.58
N LYS A 742 43.46 -3.02 -27.53
CA LYS A 742 44.06 -2.14 -26.52
C LYS A 742 43.53 -0.71 -26.61
N LYS A 743 43.29 -0.20 -27.82
CA LYS A 743 42.72 1.13 -28.03
C LYS A 743 41.27 1.19 -27.56
N VAL A 744 40.44 0.22 -27.94
CA VAL A 744 39.04 0.10 -27.49
C VAL A 744 38.96 -0.01 -25.97
N ALA A 745 39.80 -0.85 -25.34
CA ALA A 745 39.86 -0.97 -23.88
C ALA A 745 40.31 0.35 -23.20
N ALA A 746 41.22 1.11 -23.82
CA ALA A 746 41.64 2.41 -23.31
C ALA A 746 40.53 3.46 -23.42
N ASP A 747 39.76 3.47 -24.51
CA ASP A 747 38.63 4.38 -24.70
C ASP A 747 37.46 4.05 -23.74
N LEU A 748 37.11 2.76 -23.56
CA LEU A 748 36.16 2.31 -22.53
C LEU A 748 36.61 2.70 -21.12
N LYS A 749 37.91 2.62 -20.83
CA LYS A 749 38.45 3.05 -19.53
C LYS A 749 38.35 4.57 -19.32
N LYS A 750 38.46 5.38 -20.38
CA LYS A 750 38.23 6.84 -20.29
C LYS A 750 36.76 7.15 -20.01
N GLU A 751 35.83 6.50 -20.69
CA GLU A 751 34.39 6.65 -20.46
C GLU A 751 33.99 6.21 -19.04
N TYR A 752 34.53 5.07 -18.57
CA TYR A 752 34.35 4.61 -17.19
C TYR A 752 34.84 5.66 -16.18
N ASN A 753 36.05 6.21 -16.37
CA ASN A 753 36.58 7.23 -15.46
C ASN A 753 35.77 8.53 -15.49
N ALA A 754 35.22 8.92 -16.65
CA ALA A 754 34.35 10.08 -16.78
C ALA A 754 33.02 9.89 -16.03
N LEU A 755 32.40 8.71 -16.17
CA LEU A 755 31.20 8.34 -15.42
C LEU A 755 31.47 8.20 -13.92
N ALA A 756 32.64 7.69 -13.52
CA ALA A 756 33.01 7.58 -12.12
C ALA A 756 33.19 8.96 -11.46
N LYS A 757 33.62 9.98 -12.21
CA LYS A 757 33.63 11.37 -11.73
C LYS A 757 32.21 11.91 -11.56
N LYS A 758 31.35 11.72 -12.57
CA LYS A 758 29.92 12.10 -12.48
C LYS A 758 29.20 11.41 -11.33
N ALA A 759 29.49 10.13 -11.07
CA ALA A 759 28.93 9.39 -9.94
C ALA A 759 29.28 10.05 -8.59
N LYS A 760 30.53 10.50 -8.43
CA LYS A 760 30.97 11.22 -7.23
C LYS A 760 30.33 12.60 -7.11
N GLU A 761 30.17 13.32 -8.23
CA GLU A 761 29.47 14.60 -8.25
C GLU A 761 28.01 14.43 -7.82
N VAL A 762 27.31 13.44 -8.38
CA VAL A 762 25.93 13.08 -7.98
C VAL A 762 25.86 12.67 -6.51
N GLU A 763 26.78 11.84 -6.03
CA GLU A 763 26.87 11.44 -4.61
C GLU A 763 27.07 12.65 -3.69
N THR A 764 27.97 13.58 -4.04
CA THR A 764 28.13 14.82 -3.26
C THR A 764 26.90 15.71 -3.32
N SER A 765 26.20 15.76 -4.46
CA SER A 765 24.96 16.52 -4.59
C SER A 765 23.84 15.91 -3.76
N LEU A 766 23.74 14.58 -3.73
CA LEU A 766 22.80 13.82 -2.91
C LEU A 766 23.07 14.05 -1.42
N ASP A 767 24.34 14.01 -1.00
CA ASP A 767 24.74 14.35 0.37
C ASP A 767 24.36 15.79 0.74
N THR A 768 24.51 16.75 -0.17
CA THR A 768 24.10 18.13 0.09
C THR A 768 22.58 18.28 0.19
N THR A 769 21.80 17.65 -0.69
CA THR A 769 20.33 17.69 -0.63
C THR A 769 19.79 16.96 0.60
N ASN A 770 20.42 15.86 1.01
CA ASN A 770 20.06 15.14 2.23
C ASN A 770 20.31 16.01 3.47
N ARG A 771 21.43 16.73 3.54
CA ARG A 771 21.68 17.70 4.62
C ARG A 771 20.70 18.86 4.62
N GLU A 772 20.29 19.34 3.44
CA GLU A 772 19.23 20.35 3.31
C GLU A 772 17.88 19.83 3.81
N LEU A 773 17.53 18.58 3.48
CA LEU A 773 16.33 17.93 3.98
C LEU A 773 16.38 17.76 5.51
N GLU A 774 17.50 17.29 6.06
CA GLU A 774 17.70 17.21 7.51
C GLU A 774 17.54 18.59 8.17
N ALA A 775 18.18 19.63 7.63
CA ALA A 775 18.05 21.00 8.12
C ALA A 775 16.59 21.52 8.05
N PHE A 776 15.86 21.16 7.00
CA PHE A 776 14.45 21.50 6.86
C PHE A 776 13.58 20.75 7.89
N GLN A 777 13.86 19.47 8.13
CA GLN A 777 13.18 18.70 9.19
C GLN A 777 13.44 19.30 10.58
N TRP A 778 14.64 19.82 10.82
CA TRP A 778 14.96 20.58 12.02
C TRP A 778 14.18 21.87 12.15
N GLU A 779 14.06 22.64 11.07
CA GLU A 779 13.24 23.87 11.05
C GLU A 779 11.77 23.54 11.33
N LYS A 780 11.25 22.48 10.72
CA LYS A 780 9.91 21.94 10.94
C LYS A 780 9.70 21.59 12.42
N LEU A 781 10.63 20.87 13.04
CA LEU A 781 10.58 20.54 14.46
C LEU A 781 10.63 21.80 15.35
N HIS A 782 11.46 22.78 15.00
CA HIS A 782 11.56 24.03 15.74
C HIS A 782 10.22 24.78 15.73
N ARG A 783 9.62 24.95 14.54
CA ARG A 783 8.31 25.60 14.39
C ARG A 783 7.19 24.85 15.14
N LEU A 784 7.26 23.52 15.22
CA LEU A 784 6.32 22.74 16.02
C LEU A 784 6.56 22.90 17.53
N ASN A 785 7.81 23.01 17.97
CA ASN A 785 8.16 23.20 19.38
C ASN A 785 7.81 24.60 19.91
N GLU A 786 7.57 25.58 19.03
CA GLU A 786 7.06 26.90 19.41
C GLU A 786 5.59 26.86 19.89
N LEU A 787 4.87 25.77 19.59
CA LEU A 787 3.49 25.61 20.05
C LEU A 787 3.43 25.28 21.54
N TYR A 788 2.54 25.97 22.24
CA TYR A 788 2.33 25.76 23.66
C TYR A 788 1.41 24.56 23.90
N VAL A 789 1.93 23.56 24.64
CA VAL A 789 1.14 22.40 25.08
C VAL A 789 0.71 22.61 26.53
N VAL A 790 -0.61 22.57 26.76
CA VAL A 790 -1.17 22.69 28.12
C VAL A 790 -1.14 21.32 28.80
N VAL A 791 -0.47 21.22 29.95
CA VAL A 791 -0.42 20.00 30.77
C VAL A 791 -1.08 20.24 32.12
N PRO A 792 -2.23 19.60 32.42
CA PRO A 792 -2.85 19.71 33.74
C PRO A 792 -2.07 18.90 34.76
N LEU A 793 -1.45 19.58 35.73
CA LEU A 793 -0.72 18.94 36.83
C LEU A 793 -1.51 19.06 38.13
N ARG A 794 -1.51 17.99 38.92
CA ARG A 794 -1.99 18.04 40.30
C ARG A 794 -0.87 18.58 41.18
N LEU A 795 -1.23 19.31 42.24
CA LEU A 795 -0.24 19.93 43.13
C LEU A 795 0.79 18.94 43.71
N HIS A 796 0.38 17.71 44.04
CA HIS A 796 1.29 16.68 44.56
C HIS A 796 2.27 16.11 43.51
N GLN A 797 2.06 16.38 42.22
CA GLN A 797 2.95 15.91 41.15
C GLN A 797 4.15 16.83 40.98
N VAL A 798 4.11 18.04 41.55
CA VAL A 798 5.21 19.01 41.46
C VAL A 798 6.23 18.69 42.54
N GLN A 799 7.36 18.10 42.13
CA GLN A 799 8.47 17.73 43.02
C GLN A 799 9.60 18.76 43.01
N CYS A 800 9.56 19.73 42.10
CA CYS A 800 10.52 20.83 42.00
C CYS A 800 10.16 21.95 42.98
N LEU A 801 10.34 21.70 44.27
CA LEU A 801 10.23 22.73 45.31
C LEU A 801 11.58 23.45 45.43
N VAL A 802 11.56 24.78 45.36
CA VAL A 802 12.73 25.62 45.66
C VAL A 802 12.50 26.15 47.07
N ASP A 803 13.39 25.83 48.02
CA ASP A 803 13.29 26.22 49.43
C ASP A 803 11.98 25.82 50.15
N GLY A 804 11.33 24.73 49.70
CA GLY A 804 10.11 24.20 50.31
C GLY A 804 8.82 24.92 49.90
N GLU A 805 8.90 25.96 49.06
CA GLU A 805 7.77 26.66 48.47
C GLU A 805 7.63 26.35 46.97
N MET A 806 6.41 26.54 46.46
CA MET A 806 6.11 26.35 45.05
C MET A 806 6.64 27.54 44.24
N PRO A 807 7.47 27.32 43.21
CA PRO A 807 7.91 28.40 42.33
C PRO A 807 6.72 29.10 41.68
N HIS A 808 6.74 30.43 41.65
CA HIS A 808 5.75 31.21 40.91
C HIS A 808 5.93 31.09 39.39
N ASP A 809 7.16 30.83 38.93
CA ASP A 809 7.51 30.65 37.51
C ASP A 809 8.09 29.26 37.23
N PHE A 810 7.46 28.52 36.32
CA PHE A 810 7.89 27.19 35.89
C PHE A 810 8.70 27.19 34.58
N SER A 811 9.01 28.35 33.99
CA SER A 811 9.63 28.46 32.66
C SER A 811 11.01 27.79 32.53
N LYS A 812 11.72 27.57 33.64
CA LYS A 812 13.02 26.87 33.67
C LYS A 812 12.93 25.40 34.11
N THR A 813 11.72 24.88 34.31
CA THR A 813 11.51 23.52 34.81
C THR A 813 11.19 22.55 33.66
N LEU A 814 11.69 21.33 33.75
CA LEU A 814 11.43 20.26 32.79
C LEU A 814 10.42 19.28 33.39
N VAL A 815 9.40 18.93 32.61
CA VAL A 815 8.39 17.94 33.00
C VAL A 815 8.83 16.57 32.49
N PHE A 816 9.04 15.63 33.41
CA PHE A 816 9.37 14.24 33.08
C PHE A 816 8.27 13.30 33.57
N THR A 817 8.10 12.18 32.87
CA THR A 817 7.31 11.07 33.41
C THR A 817 8.11 10.35 34.50
N ASN A 818 7.44 9.82 35.52
CA ASN A 818 8.10 9.06 36.58
C ASN A 818 8.82 7.82 36.01
N GLN A 819 8.27 7.20 34.96
CA GLN A 819 8.87 6.06 34.29
C GLN A 819 10.18 6.44 33.58
N SER A 820 10.19 7.54 32.81
CA SER A 820 11.41 8.02 32.15
C SER A 820 12.50 8.41 33.15
N LEU A 821 12.13 9.03 34.28
CA LEU A 821 13.08 9.38 35.33
C LEU A 821 13.71 8.13 35.96
N GLN A 822 12.88 7.14 36.32
CA GLN A 822 13.37 5.87 36.87
C GLN A 822 14.23 5.10 35.86
N TYR A 823 13.85 5.10 34.58
CA TYR A 823 14.63 4.50 33.51
C TYR A 823 16.01 5.16 33.40
N LEU A 824 16.08 6.49 33.35
CA LEU A 824 17.35 7.22 33.29
C LEU A 824 18.23 6.94 34.50
N GLN A 825 17.65 6.88 35.71
CA GLN A 825 18.38 6.50 36.92
C GLN A 825 18.96 5.08 36.84
N LYS A 826 18.19 4.11 36.35
CA LYS A 826 18.68 2.73 36.11
C LYS A 826 19.76 2.70 35.04
N ARG A 827 19.54 3.37 33.91
CA ARG A 827 20.49 3.44 32.80
C ARG A 827 21.82 4.04 33.20
N ILE A 828 21.84 5.03 34.10
CA ILE A 828 23.10 5.58 34.67
C ILE A 828 23.91 4.49 35.39
N VAL A 829 23.24 3.60 36.12
CA VAL A 829 23.90 2.47 36.79
C VAL A 829 24.41 1.45 35.77
N ASP A 830 23.60 1.13 34.77
CA ASP A 830 23.97 0.19 33.70
C ASP A 830 25.18 0.70 32.90
N LEU A 831 25.16 1.97 32.48
CA LEU A 831 26.29 2.61 31.78
C LEU A 831 27.57 2.62 32.62
N ARG A 832 27.46 2.75 33.96
CA ARG A 832 28.63 2.64 34.85
C ARG A 832 29.19 1.20 34.87
N ASN A 833 28.32 0.20 34.78
CA ASN A 833 28.72 -1.21 34.73
C ASN A 833 29.31 -1.57 33.34
N GLU A 834 28.67 -1.14 32.25
CA GLU A 834 29.16 -1.31 30.88
C GLU A 834 30.54 -0.63 30.71
N LYS A 835 30.71 0.60 31.21
CA LYS A 835 32.01 1.28 31.20
C LYS A 835 33.08 0.52 31.98
N ARG A 836 32.71 -0.20 33.04
CA ARG A 836 33.65 -1.07 33.78
C ARG A 836 34.02 -2.28 32.94
N MET A 837 33.03 -2.97 32.36
CA MET A 837 33.24 -4.14 31.51
C MET A 837 34.10 -3.80 30.28
N GLN A 838 33.79 -2.71 29.58
CA GLN A 838 34.57 -2.25 28.43
C GLN A 838 36.01 -1.89 28.79
N ARG A 839 36.25 -1.34 30.00
CA ARG A 839 37.62 -1.12 30.50
C ARG A 839 38.35 -2.44 30.75
N GLU A 840 37.67 -3.49 31.20
CA GLU A 840 38.28 -4.82 31.38
C GLU A 840 38.59 -5.50 30.04
N ILE A 841 37.67 -5.42 29.07
CA ILE A 841 37.90 -5.89 27.69
C ILE A 841 39.09 -5.14 27.09
N HIS A 842 39.13 -3.81 27.20
CA HIS A 842 40.26 -3.01 26.70
C HIS A 842 41.59 -3.38 27.34
N LYS A 843 41.60 -3.69 28.66
CA LYS A 843 42.80 -4.19 29.34
C LYS A 843 43.26 -5.53 28.77
N LYS A 844 42.35 -6.50 28.60
CA LYS A 844 42.64 -7.81 27.99
C LYS A 844 43.15 -7.66 26.56
N ALA A 845 42.54 -6.79 25.75
CA ALA A 845 42.97 -6.51 24.39
C ALA A 845 44.38 -5.90 24.34
N LYS A 846 44.72 -4.99 25.28
CA LYS A 846 46.10 -4.46 25.41
C LYS A 846 47.10 -5.53 25.82
N GLU A 847 46.73 -6.42 26.73
CA GLU A 847 47.56 -7.55 27.14
C GLU A 847 47.81 -8.51 25.97
N GLN A 848 46.76 -8.86 25.21
CA GLN A 848 46.86 -9.66 23.99
C GLN A 848 47.72 -8.97 22.93
N HIS A 849 47.55 -7.66 22.72
CA HIS A 849 48.40 -6.91 21.79
C HIS A 849 49.88 -6.95 22.20
N LYS A 850 50.16 -6.84 23.50
CA LYS A 850 51.53 -6.97 24.03
C LYS A 850 52.09 -8.38 23.83
N GLN A 851 51.29 -9.42 24.07
CA GLN A 851 51.67 -10.81 23.82
C GLN A 851 51.96 -11.04 22.33
N LEU A 852 51.06 -10.63 21.44
CA LEU A 852 51.27 -10.74 19.99
C LEU A 852 52.51 -10.00 19.49
N LEU A 853 52.86 -8.85 20.09
CA LEU A 853 54.10 -8.14 19.80
C LEU A 853 55.35 -8.90 20.29
N GLN A 854 55.26 -9.59 21.43
CA GLN A 854 56.32 -10.46 21.93
C GLN A 854 56.46 -11.70 21.02
N ASP A 855 55.36 -12.38 20.72
CA ASP A 855 55.31 -13.53 19.83
C ASP A 855 55.83 -13.17 18.43
N LYS A 856 55.46 -12.00 17.89
CA LYS A 856 56.01 -11.50 16.61
C LYS A 856 57.52 -11.38 16.67
N LYS A 857 58.09 -10.81 17.74
CA LYS A 857 59.55 -10.70 17.90
C LYS A 857 60.20 -12.06 18.06
N GLU A 858 59.60 -12.98 18.82
CA GLU A 858 60.08 -14.35 18.98
C GLU A 858 60.08 -15.11 17.65
N MET A 859 59.00 -14.99 16.86
CA MET A 859 58.90 -15.56 15.53
C MET A 859 59.91 -14.93 14.56
N GLU A 860 60.12 -13.61 14.62
CA GLU A 860 61.17 -12.93 13.83
C GLU A 860 62.57 -13.45 14.20
N MET A 861 62.86 -13.62 15.49
CA MET A 861 64.12 -14.21 15.95
C MET A 861 64.28 -15.66 15.50
N GLU A 862 63.22 -16.46 15.57
CA GLU A 862 63.22 -17.85 15.13
C GLU A 862 63.39 -17.97 13.61
N ILE A 863 62.72 -17.10 12.83
CA ILE A 863 62.92 -16.99 11.38
C ILE A 863 64.38 -16.66 11.08
N GLN A 864 64.96 -15.64 11.73
CA GLN A 864 66.38 -15.31 11.55
C GLN A 864 67.32 -16.46 11.94
N ARG A 865 66.99 -17.21 13.01
CA ARG A 865 67.75 -18.38 13.43
C ARG A 865 67.68 -19.50 12.39
N LEU A 866 66.50 -19.77 11.85
CA LEU A 866 66.27 -20.75 10.79
C LEU A 866 66.95 -20.32 9.49
N GLU A 867 66.88 -19.05 9.10
CA GLU A 867 67.60 -18.50 7.95
C GLU A 867 69.11 -18.68 8.11
N LYS A 868 69.68 -18.31 9.26
CA LYS A 868 71.11 -18.52 9.54
C LYS A 868 71.48 -20.00 9.49
N ARG A 869 70.65 -20.89 10.04
CA ARG A 869 70.87 -22.34 9.99
C ARG A 869 70.80 -22.88 8.56
N CYS A 870 69.81 -22.44 7.77
CA CYS A 870 69.67 -22.79 6.36
C CYS A 870 70.87 -22.28 5.55
N ASN A 871 71.29 -21.04 5.76
CA ASN A 871 72.47 -20.45 5.15
C ASN A 871 73.74 -21.21 5.49
N HIS A 872 73.93 -21.59 6.76
CA HIS A 872 75.06 -22.41 7.18
C HIS A 872 75.05 -23.79 6.53
N LEU A 873 73.91 -24.49 6.52
CA LEU A 873 73.77 -25.79 5.85
C LEU A 873 73.96 -25.70 4.33
N MET A 874 73.56 -24.58 3.71
CA MET A 874 73.84 -24.31 2.30
C MET A 874 75.32 -24.12 2.03
N MET A 875 76.00 -23.36 2.88
CA MET A 875 77.44 -23.14 2.78
C MET A 875 78.23 -24.44 3.01
N GLU A 876 77.84 -25.27 3.98
CA GLU A 876 78.48 -26.57 4.20
C GLU A 876 78.27 -27.54 3.04
N LYS A 877 77.07 -27.58 2.43
CA LYS A 877 76.75 -28.54 1.37
C LYS A 877 77.16 -28.10 -0.03
N PHE A 878 77.07 -26.80 -0.34
CA PHE A 878 77.26 -26.27 -1.70
C PHE A 878 78.41 -25.25 -1.80
N GLY A 879 79.00 -24.80 -0.69
CA GLY A 879 80.07 -23.80 -0.66
C GLY A 879 79.64 -22.38 -1.03
N ARG A 880 78.36 -22.17 -1.36
CA ARG A 880 77.74 -20.90 -1.73
C ARG A 880 76.27 -20.89 -1.33
N LEU A 881 75.67 -19.72 -1.16
CA LEU A 881 74.21 -19.59 -1.00
C LEU A 881 73.54 -19.87 -2.34
N VAL A 882 72.55 -20.77 -2.35
CA VAL A 882 71.87 -21.19 -3.58
C VAL A 882 70.36 -21.10 -3.38
N ASP A 883 69.65 -20.59 -4.38
CA ASP A 883 68.19 -20.68 -4.41
C ASP A 883 67.77 -22.15 -4.58
N PHE A 884 67.28 -22.74 -3.49
CA PHE A 884 66.85 -24.13 -3.46
C PHE A 884 65.68 -24.41 -4.40
N GLU A 885 64.78 -23.46 -4.63
CA GLU A 885 63.62 -23.67 -5.50
C GLU A 885 64.06 -23.76 -6.96
N ALA A 886 65.01 -22.91 -7.37
CA ALA A 886 65.65 -22.98 -8.67
C ALA A 886 66.45 -24.29 -8.84
N VAL A 887 67.19 -24.73 -7.83
CA VAL A 887 67.94 -26.02 -7.90
C VAL A 887 66.98 -27.21 -8.00
N GLN A 888 65.89 -27.20 -7.23
CA GLN A 888 64.90 -28.28 -7.26
C GLN A 888 64.23 -28.38 -8.64
N ALA A 889 63.95 -27.24 -9.27
CA ALA A 889 63.37 -27.13 -10.61
C ALA A 889 64.32 -27.53 -11.77
N HIS A 890 65.64 -27.61 -11.52
CA HIS A 890 66.65 -27.95 -12.55
C HIS A 890 67.41 -29.26 -12.23
N SER A 891 67.04 -29.97 -11.17
CA SER A 891 67.72 -31.18 -10.70
C SER A 891 67.64 -32.39 -11.67
N VAL A 892 66.72 -32.36 -12.64
CA VAL A 892 66.61 -33.39 -13.69
C VAL A 892 66.54 -32.72 -15.06
N ASN A 893 67.60 -32.88 -15.86
CA ASN A 893 67.62 -32.41 -17.25
C ASN A 893 66.88 -33.43 -18.14
N ILE A 894 65.55 -33.41 -18.07
CA ILE A 894 64.64 -34.27 -18.83
C ILE A 894 64.94 -34.24 -20.34
N PRO A 895 65.16 -33.06 -20.98
CA PRO A 895 65.53 -33.00 -22.40
C PRO A 895 66.81 -33.78 -22.73
N MET A 896 67.83 -33.73 -21.87
CA MET A 896 69.09 -34.45 -22.09
C MET A 896 68.91 -35.97 -22.03
N GLU A 897 68.14 -36.49 -21.08
CA GLU A 897 67.86 -37.93 -21.00
C GLU A 897 66.97 -38.42 -22.15
N GLN A 898 66.00 -37.60 -22.58
CA GLN A 898 65.23 -37.87 -23.79
C GLN A 898 66.12 -37.90 -25.04
N MET A 899 67.09 -36.98 -25.14
CA MET A 899 68.05 -36.94 -26.24
C MET A 899 68.96 -38.17 -26.26
N LYS A 900 69.45 -38.64 -25.10
CA LYS A 900 70.22 -39.90 -25.01
C LYS A 900 69.45 -41.11 -25.53
N VAL A 901 68.15 -41.20 -25.24
CA VAL A 901 67.31 -42.29 -25.77
C VAL A 901 67.11 -42.18 -27.27
N ARG A 902 66.93 -40.97 -27.81
CA ARG A 902 66.88 -40.74 -29.26
C ARG A 902 68.19 -41.14 -29.96
N ILE A 903 69.33 -40.80 -29.36
CA ILE A 903 70.66 -41.21 -29.88
C ILE A 903 70.78 -42.74 -29.88
N MET A 904 70.40 -43.42 -28.79
CA MET A 904 70.44 -44.89 -28.73
C MET A 904 69.50 -45.56 -29.75
N GLU A 905 68.36 -44.96 -30.05
CA GLU A 905 67.44 -45.44 -31.09
C GLU A 905 68.08 -45.31 -32.48
N LYS A 906 68.71 -44.16 -32.75
CA LYS A 906 69.45 -43.93 -34.00
C LYS A 906 70.66 -44.86 -34.14
N GLU A 907 71.42 -45.07 -33.07
CA GLU A 907 72.53 -46.03 -33.05
C GLU A 907 72.06 -47.46 -33.33
N TYR A 908 70.88 -47.84 -32.83
CA TYR A 908 70.31 -49.16 -33.11
C TYR A 908 69.86 -49.30 -34.57
N GLU A 909 69.21 -48.26 -35.13
CA GLU A 909 68.88 -48.19 -36.56
C GLU A 909 70.14 -48.37 -37.42
N HIS A 910 71.19 -47.59 -37.14
CA HIS A 910 72.47 -47.68 -37.85
C HIS A 910 73.17 -49.03 -37.66
N PHE A 911 73.07 -49.66 -36.49
CA PHE A 911 73.63 -51.00 -36.27
C PHE A 911 72.93 -52.05 -37.13
N VAL A 912 71.60 -51.97 -37.27
CA VAL A 912 70.84 -52.86 -38.15
C VAL A 912 71.27 -52.66 -39.60
N GLU A 913 71.38 -51.40 -40.04
CA GLU A 913 71.86 -51.06 -41.38
C GLU A 913 73.28 -51.61 -41.63
N LEU A 914 74.21 -51.40 -40.69
CA LEU A 914 75.59 -51.90 -40.79
C LEU A 914 75.64 -53.43 -40.90
N LYS A 915 74.81 -54.14 -40.15
CA LYS A 915 74.74 -55.59 -40.23
C LYS A 915 74.27 -56.07 -41.62
N GLU A 916 73.28 -55.40 -42.20
CA GLU A 916 72.85 -55.69 -43.57
C GLU A 916 73.98 -55.43 -44.58
N TRP A 917 74.77 -54.38 -44.38
CA TRP A 917 75.96 -54.09 -45.19
C TRP A 917 77.07 -55.14 -45.02
N GLU A 918 77.35 -55.59 -43.80
CA GLU A 918 78.31 -56.66 -43.53
C GLU A 918 77.92 -57.97 -44.22
N GLU A 919 76.64 -58.36 -44.15
CA GLU A 919 76.12 -59.54 -44.83
C GLU A 919 76.30 -59.41 -46.36
N ARG A 920 76.05 -58.23 -46.94
CA ARG A 920 76.33 -57.95 -48.36
C ARG A 920 77.82 -58.05 -48.70
N ILE A 921 78.70 -57.52 -47.84
CA ILE A 921 80.16 -57.58 -48.03
C ILE A 921 80.64 -59.03 -48.03
N VAL A 922 80.17 -59.87 -47.10
CA VAL A 922 80.54 -61.29 -47.05
C VAL A 922 80.12 -62.02 -48.33
N VAL A 923 78.92 -61.75 -48.86
CA VAL A 923 78.46 -62.31 -50.14
C VAL A 923 79.38 -61.89 -51.28
N LEU A 924 79.77 -60.61 -51.36
CA LEU A 924 80.69 -60.11 -52.38
C LEU A 924 82.11 -60.69 -52.24
N GLN A 925 82.63 -60.84 -51.02
CA GLN A 925 83.92 -61.48 -50.76
C GLN A 925 83.92 -62.96 -51.17
N HIS A 926 82.81 -63.67 -50.97
CA HIS A 926 82.64 -65.04 -51.44
C HIS A 926 82.66 -65.13 -52.97
N GLN A 927 82.01 -64.19 -53.67
CA GLN A 927 82.05 -64.11 -55.13
C GLN A 927 83.48 -63.83 -55.63
N LEU A 928 84.20 -62.90 -54.99
CA LEU A 928 85.56 -62.55 -55.37
C LEU A 928 86.53 -63.72 -55.14
N THR A 929 86.44 -64.41 -54.01
CA THR A 929 87.25 -65.63 -53.76
C THR A 929 86.95 -66.77 -54.73
N LYS A 930 85.69 -66.94 -55.16
CA LYS A 930 85.33 -67.90 -56.22
C LYS A 930 86.03 -67.55 -57.55
N LEU A 931 85.97 -66.29 -57.98
CA LEU A 931 86.66 -65.82 -59.19
C LEU A 931 88.18 -65.98 -59.10
N THR A 932 88.79 -65.68 -57.94
CA THR A 932 90.24 -65.85 -57.74
C THR A 932 90.66 -67.32 -57.82
N ARG A 933 89.84 -68.27 -57.32
CA ARG A 933 90.07 -69.71 -57.46
C ARG A 933 89.97 -70.19 -58.90
N GLU A 934 88.99 -69.69 -59.64
CA GLU A 934 88.86 -69.98 -61.08
C GLU A 934 90.07 -69.47 -61.87
N ASN A 935 90.59 -68.29 -61.53
CA ASN A 935 91.74 -67.70 -62.20
C ASN A 935 93.04 -68.46 -61.89
N THR A 936 93.27 -68.85 -60.62
CA THR A 936 94.40 -69.70 -60.24
C THR A 936 94.35 -71.09 -60.90
N SER A 937 93.16 -71.68 -61.05
CA SER A 937 92.97 -72.94 -61.81
C SER A 937 93.39 -72.79 -63.29
N LYS A 938 92.97 -71.71 -63.96
CA LYS A 938 93.41 -71.42 -65.34
C LYS A 938 94.92 -71.19 -65.44
N LEU A 939 95.51 -70.53 -64.45
CA LEU A 939 96.97 -70.32 -64.38
C LEU A 939 97.72 -71.64 -64.22
N HIS A 940 97.21 -72.57 -63.40
CA HIS A 940 97.77 -73.92 -63.29
C HIS A 940 97.63 -74.73 -64.60
N GLN A 941 96.51 -74.59 -65.32
CA GLN A 941 96.36 -75.20 -66.65
C GLN A 941 97.38 -74.64 -67.65
N LEU A 942 97.57 -73.32 -67.68
CA LEU A 942 98.58 -72.68 -68.52
C LEU A 942 100.01 -73.17 -68.20
N ASN A 943 100.33 -73.31 -66.92
CA ASN A 943 101.64 -73.80 -66.49
C ASN A 943 101.88 -75.25 -66.95
N ARG A 944 100.84 -76.09 -66.96
CA ARG A 944 100.90 -77.47 -67.48
C ARG A 944 101.17 -77.48 -68.99
N PHE A 945 100.48 -76.64 -69.77
CA PHE A 945 100.75 -76.49 -71.20
C PHE A 945 102.16 -75.96 -71.51
N CYS A 946 102.71 -75.07 -70.68
CA CYS A 946 104.10 -74.64 -70.81
C CYS A 946 105.09 -75.80 -70.61
N HIS A 947 104.84 -76.71 -69.65
CA HIS A 947 105.69 -77.87 -69.45
C HIS A 947 105.61 -78.86 -70.62
N GLU A 948 104.41 -79.12 -71.15
CA GLU A 948 104.22 -79.96 -72.34
C GLU A 948 104.92 -79.36 -73.57
N LYS A 949 104.81 -78.04 -73.78
CA LYS A 949 105.52 -77.34 -74.84
C LYS A 949 107.04 -77.50 -74.72
N HIS A 950 107.58 -77.34 -73.50
CA HIS A 950 109.01 -77.46 -73.27
C HIS A 950 109.52 -78.88 -73.50
N GLN A 951 108.73 -79.90 -73.13
CA GLN A 951 109.04 -81.30 -73.45
C GLN A 951 109.10 -81.54 -74.96
N LEU A 952 108.13 -81.03 -75.73
CA LEU A 952 108.13 -81.14 -77.19
C LEU A 952 109.31 -80.40 -77.86
N GLU A 953 109.70 -79.23 -77.33
CA GLU A 953 110.87 -78.49 -77.79
C GLU A 953 112.17 -79.30 -77.56
N THR A 954 112.32 -79.94 -76.40
CA THR A 954 113.48 -80.81 -76.11
C THR A 954 113.51 -82.08 -76.97
N GLU A 955 112.35 -82.65 -77.31
CA GLU A 955 112.27 -83.79 -78.24
C GLU A 955 112.69 -83.38 -79.67
N LEU A 956 112.36 -82.16 -80.11
CA LEU A 956 112.76 -81.60 -81.41
C LEU A 956 114.28 -81.32 -81.51
N GLU A 957 114.90 -80.83 -80.45
CA GLU A 957 116.37 -80.61 -80.39
C GLU A 957 117.16 -81.93 -80.41
N SER A 958 116.59 -83.02 -79.89
CA SER A 958 117.22 -84.35 -79.90
C SER A 958 117.20 -85.03 -81.28
N LEU A 959 116.28 -84.65 -82.18
CA LEU A 959 116.16 -85.22 -83.53
C LEU A 959 117.00 -84.48 -84.59
N THR A 960 117.48 -83.27 -84.28
CA THR A 960 118.22 -82.40 -85.23
C THR A 960 119.74 -82.50 -85.12
N THR A 961 120.28 -83.20 -84.12
CA THR A 961 121.72 -83.27 -83.81
C THR A 961 122.48 -84.46 -84.44
N GLY A 962 121.85 -85.23 -85.36
CA GLY A 962 122.42 -86.46 -85.92
C GLY A 962 123.09 -86.40 -87.31
N GLN A 963 123.07 -85.27 -88.04
CA GLN A 963 123.65 -85.21 -89.40
C GLN A 963 124.25 -83.82 -89.71
N GLY A 964 125.58 -83.73 -89.80
CA GLY A 964 126.27 -82.59 -90.45
C GLY A 964 127.52 -82.06 -89.75
N GLU A 965 128.58 -82.87 -89.65
CA GLU A 965 129.96 -82.37 -89.78
C GLU A 965 130.25 -82.15 -91.27
N GLU A 966 131.13 -81.18 -91.56
CA GLU A 966 131.70 -80.73 -92.86
C GLU A 966 131.09 -79.44 -93.49
N PHE A 967 131.99 -78.45 -93.61
CA PHE A 967 131.90 -77.05 -94.10
C PHE A 967 131.42 -75.95 -93.12
N GLU A 968 132.20 -74.93 -92.77
CA GLU A 968 133.65 -74.68 -92.73
C GLU A 968 133.85 -73.28 -92.12
N GLY A 969 134.99 -73.05 -91.45
CA GLY A 969 135.72 -71.79 -91.60
C GLY A 969 135.19 -70.51 -90.94
N THR A 970 136.10 -69.87 -90.20
CA THR A 970 136.20 -68.40 -90.03
C THR A 970 135.10 -67.66 -89.26
N GLN A 971 135.26 -67.58 -87.93
CA GLN A 971 135.05 -66.32 -87.18
C GLN A 971 135.72 -66.26 -85.78
N SER A 972 136.58 -67.24 -85.43
CA SER A 972 137.38 -67.22 -84.19
C SER A 972 138.70 -66.41 -84.32
N ALA A 973 139.09 -66.02 -85.54
CA ALA A 973 140.28 -65.18 -85.79
C ALA A 973 140.01 -63.67 -85.65
N ALA A 974 138.76 -63.20 -85.85
CA ALA A 974 138.44 -61.77 -85.80
C ALA A 974 138.22 -61.24 -84.37
N ILE A 975 137.71 -62.05 -83.43
CA ILE A 975 137.41 -61.58 -82.07
C ILE A 975 138.68 -61.50 -81.21
N LYS A 976 139.68 -62.35 -81.46
CA LYS A 976 141.01 -62.23 -80.84
C LYS A 976 141.86 -61.10 -81.44
N GLU A 977 141.67 -60.75 -82.72
CA GLU A 977 142.30 -59.56 -83.30
C GLU A 977 141.65 -58.25 -82.85
N THR A 978 140.35 -58.20 -82.56
CA THR A 978 139.72 -57.02 -81.93
C THR A 978 140.20 -56.76 -80.50
N ALA A 979 140.63 -57.78 -79.77
CA ALA A 979 141.29 -57.63 -78.47
C ALA A 979 142.76 -57.20 -78.59
N ARG A 980 143.46 -57.56 -79.69
CA ARG A 980 144.85 -57.17 -79.96
C ARG A 980 144.97 -55.77 -80.57
N LEU A 981 144.01 -55.35 -81.40
CA LEU A 981 143.88 -53.98 -81.94
C LEU A 981 143.52 -52.97 -80.86
N LYS A 982 142.78 -53.35 -79.79
CA LYS A 982 142.49 -52.47 -78.64
C LYS A 982 143.74 -52.18 -77.78
N SER A 983 144.67 -53.13 -77.66
CA SER A 983 145.96 -52.92 -76.98
C SER A 983 146.98 -52.15 -77.82
N GLN A 984 146.97 -52.30 -79.15
CA GLN A 984 147.85 -51.52 -80.04
C GLN A 984 147.37 -50.06 -80.23
N LEU A 985 146.06 -49.80 -80.14
CA LEU A 985 145.51 -48.44 -80.11
C LEU A 985 145.91 -47.70 -78.83
N MET A 986 145.97 -48.39 -77.67
CA MET A 986 146.47 -47.80 -76.41
C MET A 986 147.96 -47.47 -76.44
N GLN A 987 148.79 -48.27 -77.13
CA GLN A 987 150.22 -48.00 -77.29
C GLN A 987 150.52 -46.86 -78.28
N ILE A 988 149.78 -46.75 -79.38
CA ILE A 988 149.91 -45.63 -80.34
C ILE A 988 149.35 -44.32 -79.75
N THR A 989 148.32 -44.36 -78.89
CA THR A 989 147.87 -43.17 -78.15
C THR A 989 148.88 -42.70 -77.09
N PHE A 990 149.73 -43.58 -76.57
CA PHE A 990 150.77 -43.25 -75.60
C PHE A 990 152.04 -42.69 -76.28
N GLU A 991 152.40 -43.17 -77.47
CA GLU A 991 153.49 -42.61 -78.27
C GLU A 991 153.12 -41.29 -78.99
N VAL A 992 151.84 -41.07 -79.34
CA VAL A 992 151.33 -39.77 -79.84
C VAL A 992 151.16 -38.74 -78.70
N ALA A 993 151.00 -39.18 -77.45
CA ALA A 993 151.05 -38.30 -76.27
C ALA A 993 152.51 -37.93 -75.90
N PHE A 994 153.47 -38.84 -76.06
CA PHE A 994 154.90 -38.59 -75.81
C PHE A 994 155.58 -37.71 -76.89
N LEU A 995 155.05 -37.68 -78.13
CA LEU A 995 155.53 -36.80 -79.22
C LEU A 995 154.78 -35.45 -79.33
N ARG A 996 153.84 -35.15 -78.41
CA ARG A 996 153.21 -33.83 -78.23
C ARG A 996 153.76 -33.03 -77.04
N GLU A 997 154.74 -33.58 -76.30
CA GLU A 997 155.39 -32.94 -75.14
C GLU A 997 156.91 -32.71 -75.34
N GLN A 998 157.37 -32.76 -76.61
CA GLN A 998 158.62 -32.14 -77.08
C GLN A 998 158.35 -31.11 -78.20
N ILE A 999 157.34 -30.26 -77.96
CA ILE A 999 157.29 -28.82 -78.31
C ILE A 999 156.76 -28.09 -77.09
#